data_AF-A0A7Y9GEK4-F1
#
_entry.id   AF-A0A7Y9GEK4-F1
#
_cell.length_a   1.000
_cell.length_b   1.000
_cell.length_c   1.000
_cell.angle_alpha   90.00
_cell.angle_beta   90.00
_cell.angle_gamma   90.00
#
_symmetry.space_group_name_H-M   'P 1'
#
loop_
_entity.id
_entity.type
_entity.pdbx_description
1 polymer ?
#
loop_
_entity_poly.entity_id
_entity_poly.type
_entity_poly.pdbx_seq_one_letter_code
_entity_poly.pdbx_strand_id
1 'polypeptide(L)'
;MGRRYLGRLWLIVATAAGLVLGLMAGADAHIERPSYWPLPGPDCSVSPCAGGAVPKARSLASSITTSRGGETRVVCRPDSLKRLEASIKRARRSGYDIRPHDHRRFSAAEARELTRINRALASRCRYGEIQPAVTDSGNNDRVVVLPGVYTEPTSRAKPTHDKACDPYKLSTGAYSYLGEYMCQNDANLIAVLGRSPGSGKDPDPPLVDRHGIPNRGACVRCNLQLEGSGVSADDVVVEAGDPSSGNGGPRRSAKDVGIRADRADGFVLRNVTVRHAEEHDIYVLESNGYLLDRFKTFYAGEYGVLTFVEDHGVMQNCEAAGNGDSGLYPGSGAKTSAGRDPKVYPTARYSQEIRYCDSHHNTSGYSGTDGSGTWLHHNNFYDNGLGFTTDVFTAAGHPGFPQQGDLIEKNDFYSNNFNPYLPGSDVVPSVPVPVGTGMWIAGGDDNVVRDNRFRDNKRRGAMLFAVPDAFVCGPGNGPITGCDPLKLSTSHRNSFHGNTMSGNGVDFWWDAFPGNVGNCWYSNGNATGSPKNLPDCLNGKIPWLSIGLGNLGNEAELFVCMSDLKPGGPCPWFTSPTAGKAAPADDHDHGAGGELNDALLAAVTCHSWHEMNTDQRDHMLTRMQVFMGGQIDHPGARGTTLSNQKATSVLDNACGLSFAGQFKLYKLYARAAAFTPQLRR
;
A
#
# COMPACT_ATOMS: atom_id res chain seq x y z
N MET A 1 -54.36 -5.77 -48.80
CA MET A 1 -54.41 -5.54 -47.34
C MET A 1 -53.00 -5.42 -46.77
N GLY A 2 -52.26 -4.37 -47.14
CA GLY A 2 -50.87 -4.21 -46.69
C GLY A 2 -50.48 -2.75 -46.72
N ARG A 3 -50.77 -2.02 -45.63
CA ARG A 3 -50.13 -0.73 -45.29
C ARG A 3 -50.58 -0.09 -43.96
N ARG A 4 -51.20 -0.83 -43.04
CA ARG A 4 -51.67 -0.25 -41.74
C ARG A 4 -51.16 -0.91 -40.47
N TYR A 5 -50.25 -1.89 -40.55
CA TYR A 5 -49.70 -2.57 -39.36
C TYR A 5 -48.23 -2.25 -39.04
N LEU A 6 -47.55 -1.38 -39.82
CA LEU A 6 -46.17 -0.96 -39.55
C LEU A 6 -46.05 0.38 -38.80
N GLY A 7 -47.16 1.06 -38.52
CA GLY A 7 -47.14 2.40 -37.91
C GLY A 7 -47.26 2.44 -36.38
N ARG A 8 -47.45 1.30 -35.69
CA ARG A 8 -47.68 1.27 -34.24
C ARG A 8 -46.65 0.52 -33.41
N LEU A 9 -45.64 -0.10 -34.02
CA LEU A 9 -44.51 -0.68 -33.27
C LEU A 9 -43.31 0.27 -33.13
N TRP A 10 -43.25 1.36 -33.91
CA TRP A 10 -42.13 2.30 -33.89
C TRP A 10 -42.24 3.39 -32.81
N LEU A 11 -43.41 3.56 -32.16
CA LEU A 11 -43.57 4.54 -31.08
C LEU A 11 -43.33 3.98 -29.66
N ILE A 12 -43.30 2.66 -29.49
CA ILE A 12 -43.01 2.02 -28.19
C ILE A 12 -41.51 1.69 -28.06
N VAL A 13 -40.80 1.47 -29.17
CA VAL A 13 -39.34 1.28 -29.15
C VAL A 13 -38.59 2.63 -29.02
N ALA A 14 -39.19 3.74 -29.47
CA ALA A 14 -38.58 5.07 -29.36
C ALA A 14 -38.69 5.71 -27.96
N THR A 15 -39.65 5.28 -27.13
CA THR A 15 -39.76 5.74 -25.72
C THR A 15 -38.98 4.86 -24.74
N ALA A 16 -38.67 3.61 -25.11
CA ALA A 16 -37.74 2.76 -24.37
C ALA A 16 -36.25 3.04 -24.69
N ALA A 17 -35.94 3.66 -25.83
CA ALA A 17 -34.58 4.09 -26.18
C ALA A 17 -34.22 5.49 -25.64
N GLY A 18 -35.21 6.32 -25.30
CA GLY A 18 -34.99 7.66 -24.71
C GLY A 18 -34.78 7.69 -23.20
N LEU A 19 -35.04 6.58 -22.50
CA LEU A 19 -34.87 6.44 -21.04
C LEU A 19 -33.68 5.55 -20.65
N VAL A 20 -32.93 5.04 -21.62
CA VAL A 20 -31.71 4.21 -21.41
C VAL A 20 -30.41 4.95 -21.80
N LEU A 21 -30.51 6.21 -22.25
CA LEU A 21 -29.35 7.04 -22.64
C LEU A 21 -29.05 8.20 -21.68
N GLY A 22 -29.59 8.18 -20.45
CA GLY A 22 -29.47 9.27 -19.48
C GLY A 22 -28.77 8.93 -18.15
N LEU A 23 -28.29 7.70 -17.94
CA LEU A 23 -27.65 7.28 -16.69
C LEU A 23 -26.32 6.57 -16.96
N MET A 24 -25.38 7.31 -17.53
CA MET A 24 -23.95 7.01 -17.43
C MET A 24 -23.35 8.00 -16.43
N ALA A 25 -23.82 7.95 -15.18
CA ALA A 25 -23.20 8.68 -14.09
C ALA A 25 -21.90 7.95 -13.74
N GLY A 26 -20.76 8.62 -13.96
CA GLY A 26 -19.40 8.34 -13.47
C GLY A 26 -19.40 7.87 -12.01
N ALA A 27 -18.50 6.99 -11.62
CA ALA A 27 -18.33 6.56 -10.24
C ALA A 27 -16.86 6.48 -9.95
N ASP A 28 -16.51 6.93 -8.77
CA ASP A 28 -15.34 7.78 -8.64
C ASP A 28 -14.51 7.39 -7.43
N ALA A 29 -13.66 6.34 -7.45
CA ALA A 29 -12.33 6.20 -6.75
C ALA A 29 -12.06 5.51 -5.36
N HIS A 30 -10.89 4.84 -5.31
CA HIS A 30 -9.70 4.88 -4.42
C HIS A 30 -8.90 3.65 -4.89
N ILE A 31 -8.45 3.83 -6.12
CA ILE A 31 -8.07 2.79 -7.05
C ILE A 31 -6.76 3.31 -7.60
N GLU A 32 -5.69 2.51 -7.52
CA GLU A 32 -4.47 2.89 -8.22
C GLU A 32 -4.83 3.04 -9.70
N ARG A 33 -4.45 4.18 -10.30
CA ARG A 33 -4.58 4.31 -11.75
C ARG A 33 -3.86 3.14 -12.40
N PRO A 34 -4.29 2.67 -13.57
CA PRO A 34 -3.52 1.69 -14.31
C PRO A 34 -2.09 2.19 -14.49
N SER A 35 -1.16 1.52 -13.83
CA SER A 35 0.22 2.00 -13.67
C SER A 35 1.21 1.04 -14.33
N TYR A 36 2.40 1.56 -14.59
CA TYR A 36 3.45 0.93 -15.40
C TYR A 36 4.78 0.96 -14.66
N TRP A 37 5.50 -0.15 -14.69
CA TRP A 37 6.88 -0.14 -14.23
C TRP A 37 7.70 0.81 -15.09
N PRO A 38 8.52 1.69 -14.50
CA PRO A 38 9.47 2.45 -15.28
C PRO A 38 10.49 1.50 -15.92
N LEU A 39 11.05 1.92 -17.06
CA LEU A 39 12.21 1.21 -17.61
C LEU A 39 13.40 1.32 -16.65
N PRO A 40 14.21 0.26 -16.49
CA PRO A 40 15.25 0.20 -15.46
C PRO A 40 16.42 1.17 -15.71
N GLY A 41 16.59 1.68 -16.93
CA GLY A 41 17.66 2.63 -17.26
C GLY A 41 17.43 4.03 -16.68
N PRO A 42 18.49 4.80 -16.42
CA PRO A 42 18.38 6.18 -15.96
C PRO A 42 17.87 7.11 -17.07
N ASP A 43 17.22 8.21 -16.69
CA ASP A 43 16.92 9.34 -17.57
C ASP A 43 18.05 10.37 -17.53
N CYS A 44 18.84 10.42 -18.59
CA CYS A 44 19.96 11.35 -18.73
C CYS A 44 19.62 12.65 -19.49
N SER A 45 18.33 12.96 -19.68
CA SER A 45 17.91 14.31 -20.12
C SER A 45 18.15 15.37 -19.04
N VAL A 46 18.34 14.93 -17.79
CA VAL A 46 18.78 15.73 -16.64
C VAL A 46 20.20 15.33 -16.23
N SER A 47 20.93 16.26 -15.61
CA SER A 47 22.28 16.02 -15.10
C SER A 47 22.37 16.41 -13.62
N PRO A 48 22.77 15.49 -12.71
CA PRO A 48 23.02 14.06 -12.96
C PRO A 48 21.77 13.32 -13.48
N CYS A 49 21.97 12.19 -14.16
CA CYS A 49 20.84 11.38 -14.64
C CYS A 49 19.96 10.95 -13.47
N ALA A 50 18.65 10.87 -13.70
CA ALA A 50 17.67 10.47 -12.70
C ALA A 50 17.30 8.98 -12.81
N GLY A 51 17.11 8.32 -11.67
CA GLY A 51 16.75 6.91 -11.59
C GLY A 51 17.84 5.94 -12.05
N GLY A 52 17.44 4.69 -12.28
CA GLY A 52 18.31 3.56 -12.67
C GLY A 52 19.20 3.02 -11.54
N ALA A 53 19.08 3.60 -10.35
CA ALA A 53 19.73 3.17 -9.13
C ALA A 53 19.02 3.82 -7.94
N VAL A 54 19.29 3.29 -6.73
CA VAL A 54 18.87 3.94 -5.49
C VAL A 54 19.55 5.31 -5.38
N PRO A 55 18.79 6.42 -5.22
CA PRO A 55 19.39 7.74 -5.11
C PRO A 55 20.16 7.90 -3.81
N LYS A 56 21.24 8.70 -3.85
CA LYS A 56 22.04 9.02 -2.67
C LYS A 56 21.54 10.32 -2.02
N ALA A 57 21.17 10.24 -0.75
CA ALA A 57 20.89 11.42 0.06
C ALA A 57 22.13 12.34 0.12
N ARG A 58 21.94 13.63 -0.16
CA ARG A 58 22.97 14.65 0.05
C ARG A 58 23.09 14.94 1.54
N SER A 59 24.28 15.37 2.00
CA SER A 59 24.46 15.75 3.40
C SER A 59 23.69 17.03 3.72
N LEU A 60 23.08 17.14 4.90
CA LEU A 60 22.42 18.39 5.31
C LEU A 60 23.36 19.61 5.24
N ALA A 61 24.65 19.45 5.57
CA ALA A 61 25.63 20.52 5.48
C ALA A 61 25.80 21.10 4.07
N SER A 62 25.60 20.31 3.01
CA SER A 62 25.69 20.82 1.63
C SER A 62 24.49 21.66 1.21
N SER A 63 23.40 21.72 1.98
CA SER A 63 22.24 22.60 1.71
C SER A 63 22.56 24.09 1.86
N ILE A 64 23.58 24.42 2.66
CA ILE A 64 23.99 25.81 2.91
C ILE A 64 25.14 26.24 2.00
N THR A 65 25.65 25.35 1.15
CA THR A 65 26.64 25.66 0.12
C THR A 65 25.93 25.85 -1.22
N THR A 66 26.38 26.79 -2.05
CA THR A 66 25.85 26.93 -3.42
C THR A 66 26.35 25.76 -4.26
N SER A 67 25.46 24.82 -4.60
CA SER A 67 25.77 23.72 -5.52
C SER A 67 25.55 24.15 -6.97
N ARG A 68 26.45 23.74 -7.87
CA ARG A 68 26.21 23.81 -9.31
C ARG A 68 25.14 22.77 -9.67
N GLY A 69 24.02 23.19 -10.26
CA GLY A 69 23.02 22.28 -10.84
C GLY A 69 21.75 22.01 -10.02
N GLY A 70 21.52 22.73 -8.91
CA GLY A 70 20.25 22.68 -8.16
C GLY A 70 20.19 23.74 -7.05
N GLU A 71 18.98 24.18 -6.71
CA GLU A 71 18.67 25.19 -5.70
C GLU A 71 18.16 24.54 -4.39
N THR A 72 18.49 25.15 -3.25
CA THR A 72 17.91 24.77 -1.95
C THR A 72 16.80 25.75 -1.57
N ARG A 73 15.56 25.25 -1.57
CA ARG A 73 14.37 25.92 -1.04
C ARG A 73 14.27 25.62 0.46
N VAL A 74 14.09 26.66 1.28
CA VAL A 74 14.03 26.51 2.74
C VAL A 74 12.65 26.89 3.27
N VAL A 75 12.06 25.95 4.01
CA VAL A 75 10.75 26.08 4.66
C VAL A 75 10.96 26.22 6.17
N CYS A 76 10.29 27.16 6.82
CA CYS A 76 10.43 27.37 8.27
C CYS A 76 9.17 27.89 8.94
N ARG A 77 9.13 27.75 10.26
CA ARG A 77 8.19 28.42 11.16
C ARG A 77 8.92 29.50 11.96
N PRO A 78 8.20 30.52 12.48
CA PRO A 78 8.81 31.57 13.31
C PRO A 78 9.59 31.03 14.52
N ASP A 79 9.17 29.89 15.07
CA ASP A 79 9.77 29.26 16.25
C ASP A 79 10.70 28.07 15.94
N SER A 80 11.04 27.84 14.66
CA SER A 80 11.81 26.67 14.25
C SER A 80 13.17 26.53 14.94
N LEU A 81 13.93 27.62 15.09
CA LEU A 81 15.24 27.57 15.77
C LEU A 81 15.10 27.30 17.28
N LYS A 82 14.00 27.76 17.90
CA LYS A 82 13.69 27.46 19.30
C LYS A 82 13.38 25.98 19.49
N ARG A 83 12.60 25.38 18.57
CA ARG A 83 12.31 23.94 18.55
C ARG A 83 13.58 23.12 18.38
N LEU A 84 14.45 23.52 17.46
CA LEU A 84 15.75 22.89 17.25
C LEU A 84 16.60 22.91 18.53
N GLU A 85 16.74 24.07 19.17
CA GLU A 85 17.54 24.21 20.40
C GLU A 85 17.02 23.28 21.51
N ALA A 86 15.69 23.20 21.67
CA ALA A 86 15.07 22.28 22.61
C ALA A 86 15.34 20.81 22.26
N SER A 87 15.25 20.44 20.98
CA SER A 87 15.55 19.09 20.50
C SER A 87 17.01 18.71 20.74
N ILE A 88 17.96 19.57 20.36
CA ILE A 88 19.39 19.37 20.63
C ILE A 88 19.65 19.19 22.12
N LYS A 89 19.03 20.02 22.98
CA LYS A 89 19.19 19.91 24.44
C LYS A 89 18.69 18.56 24.96
N ARG A 90 17.54 18.08 24.48
CA ARG A 90 17.01 16.75 24.83
C ARG A 90 17.94 15.65 24.32
N ALA A 91 18.30 15.68 23.04
CA ALA A 91 19.16 14.69 22.41
C ALA A 91 20.53 14.56 23.07
N ARG A 92 21.12 15.66 23.53
CA ARG A 92 22.39 15.64 24.28
C ARG A 92 22.26 15.09 25.69
N ARG A 93 21.09 15.28 26.33
CA ARG A 93 20.85 14.85 27.72
C ARG A 93 20.48 13.37 27.79
N SER A 94 19.60 12.93 26.91
CA SER A 94 18.93 11.63 27.00
C SER A 94 18.98 10.82 25.71
N GLY A 95 19.68 11.29 24.68
CA GLY A 95 19.65 10.65 23.36
C GLY A 95 18.35 10.94 22.61
N TYR A 96 18.21 10.29 21.45
CA TYR A 96 17.07 10.40 20.55
C TYR A 96 16.88 9.10 19.77
N ASP A 97 15.65 8.83 19.36
CA ASP A 97 15.32 7.62 18.64
C ASP A 97 15.20 7.90 17.13
N ILE A 98 15.82 7.03 16.34
CA ILE A 98 15.51 6.95 14.91
C ILE A 98 14.20 6.17 14.73
N ARG A 99 14.07 5.12 15.51
CA ARG A 99 12.96 4.17 15.61
C ARG A 99 13.07 3.49 16.99
N PRO A 100 12.03 2.80 17.48
CA PRO A 100 12.00 2.23 18.82
C PRO A 100 13.22 1.35 19.19
N HIS A 101 13.76 0.61 18.22
CA HIS A 101 14.92 -0.27 18.45
C HIS A 101 16.27 0.36 18.06
N ASP A 102 16.33 1.68 17.82
CA ASP A 102 17.56 2.42 17.49
C ASP A 102 17.61 3.76 18.23
N HIS A 103 18.09 3.68 19.47
CA HIS A 103 18.36 4.83 20.33
C HIS A 103 19.81 5.30 20.18
N ARG A 104 20.00 6.58 19.86
CA ARG A 104 21.30 7.17 19.57
C ARG A 104 21.66 8.30 20.53
N ARG A 105 22.97 8.53 20.70
CA ARG A 105 23.51 9.66 21.47
C ARG A 105 23.82 10.82 20.54
N PHE A 106 23.75 12.04 21.08
CA PHE A 106 24.04 13.27 20.33
C PHE A 106 25.18 14.05 20.99
N SER A 107 26.29 14.22 20.27
CA SER A 107 27.52 14.83 20.79
C SER A 107 27.47 16.36 20.79
N ALA A 108 28.39 16.99 21.53
CA ALA A 108 28.54 18.44 21.52
C ALA A 108 29.01 18.99 20.16
N ALA A 109 29.76 18.19 19.38
CA ALA A 109 30.23 18.59 18.05
C ALA A 109 29.07 18.58 17.04
N GLU A 110 28.28 17.51 17.01
CA GLU A 110 27.07 17.42 16.18
C GLU A 110 26.08 18.53 16.51
N ALA A 111 25.89 18.84 17.79
CA ALA A 111 25.03 19.95 18.22
C ALA A 111 25.48 21.32 17.71
N ARG A 112 26.78 21.62 17.78
CA ARG A 112 27.32 22.87 17.23
C ARG A 112 27.12 22.94 15.72
N GLU A 113 27.38 21.84 15.02
CA GLU A 113 27.26 21.79 13.56
C GLU A 113 25.81 21.90 13.10
N LEU A 114 24.89 21.15 13.72
CA LEU A 114 23.46 21.22 13.39
C LEU A 114 22.88 22.61 13.66
N THR A 115 23.30 23.25 14.76
CA THR A 115 22.92 24.64 15.08
C THR A 115 23.44 25.61 14.03
N ARG A 116 24.71 25.46 13.60
CA ARG A 116 25.32 26.31 12.56
C ARG A 116 24.58 26.19 11.24
N ILE A 117 24.30 24.96 10.80
CA ILE A 117 23.58 24.71 9.54
C ILE A 117 22.17 25.30 9.59
N ASN A 118 21.41 25.02 10.64
CA ASN A 118 20.04 25.50 10.76
C ASN A 118 19.92 27.02 10.87
N ARG A 119 20.88 27.71 11.54
CA ARG A 119 20.92 29.18 11.55
C ARG A 119 21.13 29.75 10.14
N ALA A 120 22.01 29.14 9.36
CA ALA A 120 22.25 29.53 7.96
C ALA A 120 21.07 29.20 7.04
N LEU A 121 20.32 28.13 7.31
CA LEU A 121 19.08 27.83 6.60
C LEU A 121 17.96 28.81 6.97
N ALA A 122 17.79 29.12 8.26
CA ALA A 122 16.77 30.06 8.72
C ALA A 122 16.92 31.44 8.07
N SER A 123 18.15 31.93 7.86
CA SER A 123 18.40 33.20 7.14
C SER A 123 18.07 33.14 5.64
N ARG A 124 17.82 31.94 5.09
CA ARG A 124 17.44 31.69 3.69
C ARG A 124 16.00 31.24 3.55
N CYS A 125 15.25 31.15 4.65
CA CYS A 125 13.86 30.74 4.62
C CYS A 125 13.02 31.70 3.79
N ARG A 126 12.29 31.15 2.83
CA ARG A 126 11.38 31.89 1.94
C ARG A 126 9.96 31.34 1.94
N TYR A 127 9.76 30.16 2.53
CA TYR A 127 8.50 29.44 2.50
C TYR A 127 8.01 29.16 3.92
N GLY A 128 6.71 29.36 4.16
CA GLY A 128 6.03 28.97 5.40
C GLY A 128 5.31 27.61 5.31
N GLU A 129 5.25 27.04 4.11
CA GLU A 129 4.57 25.80 3.73
C GLU A 129 5.48 25.00 2.79
N ILE A 130 5.35 23.67 2.81
CA ILE A 130 6.20 22.75 2.04
C ILE A 130 5.73 22.66 0.59
N GLN A 131 4.42 22.58 0.32
CA GLN A 131 3.87 22.47 -1.03
C GLN A 131 4.34 23.60 -1.95
N PRO A 132 4.29 24.90 -1.59
CA PRO A 132 4.81 25.95 -2.46
C PRO A 132 6.31 25.82 -2.76
N ALA A 133 7.11 25.36 -1.78
CA ALA A 133 8.54 25.12 -2.01
C ALA A 133 8.78 23.96 -2.99
N VAL A 134 7.97 22.90 -2.91
CA VAL A 134 7.98 21.79 -3.88
C VAL A 134 7.56 22.28 -5.27
N THR A 135 6.49 23.06 -5.37
CA THR A 135 6.01 23.63 -6.64
C THR A 135 7.06 24.53 -7.30
N ASP A 136 7.81 25.31 -6.54
CA ASP A 136 8.90 26.17 -7.04
C ASP A 136 10.22 25.43 -7.32
N SER A 137 10.31 24.14 -6.97
CA SER A 137 11.50 23.33 -7.20
C SER A 137 11.53 22.78 -8.63
N GLY A 138 12.74 22.65 -9.17
CA GLY A 138 13.06 21.96 -10.42
C GLY A 138 13.80 20.64 -10.21
N ASN A 139 14.42 20.13 -11.28
CA ASN A 139 15.27 18.94 -11.21
C ASN A 139 16.50 19.18 -10.32
N ASN A 140 16.90 18.15 -9.55
CA ASN A 140 18.03 18.17 -8.61
C ASN A 140 17.92 19.15 -7.42
N ASP A 141 16.82 19.88 -7.31
CA ASP A 141 16.61 20.82 -6.22
C ASP A 141 16.48 20.11 -4.87
N ARG A 142 16.52 20.89 -3.80
CA ARG A 142 16.34 20.42 -2.44
C ARG A 142 15.29 21.27 -1.74
N VAL A 143 14.37 20.65 -1.05
CA VAL A 143 13.51 21.30 -0.08
C VAL A 143 13.98 20.91 1.31
N VAL A 144 14.47 21.87 2.09
CA VAL A 144 14.91 21.66 3.47
C VAL A 144 13.92 22.31 4.42
N VAL A 145 13.35 21.50 5.30
CA VAL A 145 12.30 21.91 6.23
C VAL A 145 12.87 22.01 7.63
N LEU A 146 12.75 23.18 8.24
CA LEU A 146 13.20 23.41 9.61
C LEU A 146 12.24 22.79 10.63
N PRO A 147 12.67 22.56 11.88
CA PRO A 147 11.80 21.97 12.90
C PRO A 147 10.48 22.72 13.07
N GLY A 148 9.36 21.99 13.10
CA GLY A 148 8.02 22.55 13.08
C GLY A 148 6.93 21.53 12.76
N VAL A 149 5.68 21.96 12.91
CA VAL A 149 4.49 21.23 12.44
C VAL A 149 3.93 21.96 11.21
N TYR A 150 3.72 21.23 10.14
CA TYR A 150 3.35 21.73 8.82
C TYR A 150 2.01 21.15 8.41
N THR A 151 0.98 21.99 8.50
CA THR A 151 -0.41 21.63 8.18
C THR A 151 -0.80 22.04 6.76
N GLU A 152 0.02 22.79 6.03
CA GLU A 152 -0.25 23.23 4.65
C GLU A 152 -1.65 23.85 4.45
N PRO A 153 -2.00 24.96 5.15
CA PRO A 153 -3.33 25.59 5.03
C PRO A 153 -3.75 25.92 3.60
N THR A 154 -2.81 26.23 2.70
CA THR A 154 -3.11 26.52 1.29
C THR A 154 -3.58 25.26 0.55
N SER A 155 -2.91 24.12 0.76
CA SER A 155 -3.32 22.83 0.20
C SER A 155 -4.64 22.36 0.82
N ARG A 156 -4.80 22.47 2.15
CA ARG A 156 -6.03 22.08 2.87
C ARG A 156 -7.26 22.87 2.45
N ALA A 157 -7.09 24.13 2.05
CA ALA A 157 -8.20 24.96 1.59
C ALA A 157 -8.73 24.56 0.21
N LYS A 158 -8.00 23.72 -0.54
CA LYS A 158 -8.51 23.14 -1.78
C LYS A 158 -9.59 22.11 -1.46
N PRO A 159 -10.70 22.04 -2.22
CA PRO A 159 -11.66 20.96 -2.07
C PRO A 159 -10.96 19.60 -2.22
N THR A 160 -11.54 18.57 -1.60
CA THR A 160 -11.17 17.18 -1.82
C THR A 160 -12.31 16.52 -2.59
N HIS A 161 -11.97 15.72 -3.60
CA HIS A 161 -12.93 15.19 -4.57
C HIS A 161 -13.69 16.31 -5.30
N ASP A 162 -12.96 17.37 -5.69
CA ASP A 162 -13.50 18.48 -6.47
C ASP A 162 -14.12 17.97 -7.78
N LYS A 163 -15.40 18.26 -7.99
CA LYS A 163 -16.11 17.94 -9.25
C LYS A 163 -15.44 18.59 -10.47
N ALA A 164 -14.69 19.67 -10.29
CA ALA A 164 -13.90 20.27 -11.36
C ALA A 164 -12.79 19.34 -11.88
N CYS A 165 -12.39 18.34 -11.10
CA CYS A 165 -11.35 17.37 -11.44
C CYS A 165 -11.91 16.08 -12.09
N ASP A 166 -13.23 15.89 -12.10
CA ASP A 166 -13.90 14.74 -12.73
C ASP A 166 -13.49 14.49 -14.19
N PRO A 167 -13.30 15.52 -15.06
CA PRO A 167 -12.89 15.29 -16.44
C PRO A 167 -11.52 14.60 -16.61
N TYR A 168 -10.70 14.53 -15.55
CA TYR A 168 -9.38 13.90 -15.56
C TYR A 168 -9.34 12.49 -14.96
N LYS A 169 -10.49 12.00 -14.48
CA LYS A 169 -10.63 10.64 -13.99
C LYS A 169 -10.70 9.64 -15.15
N LEU A 170 -10.14 8.46 -14.93
CA LEU A 170 -10.16 7.34 -15.86
C LEU A 170 -11.46 6.56 -15.77
N SER A 171 -11.69 5.59 -16.66
CA SER A 171 -12.85 4.69 -16.61
C SER A 171 -13.00 3.96 -15.26
N THR A 172 -11.90 3.81 -14.52
CA THR A 172 -11.83 3.22 -13.18
C THR A 172 -12.23 4.17 -12.05
N GLY A 173 -12.41 5.46 -12.34
CA GLY A 173 -12.62 6.52 -11.35
C GLY A 173 -11.34 7.10 -10.74
N ALA A 174 -10.18 6.46 -10.95
CA ALA A 174 -8.88 6.95 -10.51
C ALA A 174 -8.42 8.18 -11.32
N TYR A 175 -7.64 9.08 -10.73
CA TYR A 175 -7.01 10.14 -11.49
C TYR A 175 -5.97 9.59 -12.49
N SER A 176 -6.05 10.07 -13.73
CA SER A 176 -4.92 9.96 -14.66
C SER A 176 -3.70 10.73 -14.12
N TYR A 177 -2.50 10.48 -14.66
CA TYR A 177 -1.35 11.33 -14.31
C TYR A 177 -1.58 12.80 -14.64
N LEU A 178 -2.30 13.08 -15.74
CA LEU A 178 -2.72 14.45 -16.06
C LEU A 178 -3.65 15.02 -14.97
N GLY A 179 -4.57 14.21 -14.45
CA GLY A 179 -5.43 14.61 -13.33
C GLY A 179 -4.65 14.97 -12.08
N GLU A 180 -3.73 14.11 -11.65
CA GLU A 180 -2.83 14.41 -10.54
C GLU A 180 -2.03 15.69 -10.79
N TYR A 181 -1.62 15.94 -12.03
CA TYR A 181 -0.89 17.14 -12.40
C TYR A 181 -1.71 18.43 -12.37
N MET A 182 -2.96 18.37 -12.80
CA MET A 182 -3.85 19.54 -12.84
C MET A 182 -4.53 19.79 -11.50
N CYS A 183 -4.77 18.74 -10.71
CA CYS A 183 -5.51 18.73 -9.45
C CYS A 183 -4.62 18.33 -8.26
N GLN A 184 -3.40 18.86 -8.22
CA GLN A 184 -2.32 18.44 -7.30
C GLN A 184 -2.75 18.31 -5.84
N ASN A 185 -3.52 19.27 -5.34
CA ASN A 185 -3.94 19.34 -3.94
C ASN A 185 -5.40 18.97 -3.71
N ASP A 186 -6.04 18.30 -4.67
CA ASP A 186 -7.37 17.72 -4.46
C ASP A 186 -7.28 16.61 -3.39
N ALA A 187 -6.56 15.53 -3.69
CA ALA A 187 -6.31 14.44 -2.73
C ALA A 187 -5.06 14.66 -1.85
N ASN A 188 -4.05 15.37 -2.36
CA ASN A 188 -2.73 15.39 -1.72
C ASN A 188 -2.49 16.67 -0.90
N LEU A 189 -1.98 16.53 0.33
CA LEU A 189 -1.50 17.67 1.11
C LEU A 189 -0.22 18.26 0.48
N ILE A 190 0.73 17.38 0.11
CA ILE A 190 1.94 17.72 -0.65
C ILE A 190 2.05 16.81 -1.87
N ALA A 191 2.13 17.38 -3.06
CA ALA A 191 2.30 16.69 -4.33
C ALA A 191 3.66 17.03 -4.97
N VAL A 192 4.52 16.02 -5.07
CA VAL A 192 5.80 16.01 -5.77
C VAL A 192 5.59 15.33 -7.13
N LEU A 193 5.32 16.13 -8.16
CA LEU A 193 5.13 15.62 -9.52
C LEU A 193 6.43 15.75 -10.30
N GLY A 194 7.08 14.61 -10.53
CA GLY A 194 8.44 14.53 -11.07
C GLY A 194 8.54 14.89 -12.55
N ARG A 195 7.47 14.65 -13.31
CA ARG A 195 7.44 14.86 -14.77
C ARG A 195 6.33 15.82 -15.20
N SER A 196 6.52 16.51 -16.32
CA SER A 196 5.38 17.13 -17.00
C SER A 196 4.46 16.03 -17.54
N PRO A 197 3.15 16.29 -17.75
CA PRO A 197 2.35 15.42 -18.59
C PRO A 197 2.97 15.32 -19.98
N GLY A 198 2.86 14.15 -20.61
CA GLY A 198 3.22 14.01 -22.03
C GLY A 198 2.16 14.64 -22.95
N SER A 199 2.48 14.72 -24.24
CA SER A 199 1.61 15.36 -25.25
C SER A 199 0.45 14.48 -25.72
N GLY A 200 0.46 13.19 -25.40
CA GLY A 200 -0.59 12.22 -25.72
C GLY A 200 -1.55 11.98 -24.57
N LYS A 201 -2.29 10.86 -24.66
CA LYS A 201 -3.14 10.35 -23.59
C LYS A 201 -2.57 9.03 -23.10
N ASP A 202 -2.67 8.80 -21.80
CA ASP A 202 -2.34 7.52 -21.21
C ASP A 202 -3.36 6.47 -21.71
N PRO A 203 -2.95 5.22 -21.97
CA PRO A 203 -3.86 4.17 -22.44
C PRO A 203 -4.96 3.87 -21.42
N ASP A 204 -6.21 3.91 -21.89
CA ASP A 204 -7.40 3.48 -21.13
C ASP A 204 -8.29 2.64 -22.09
N PRO A 205 -8.37 1.30 -21.91
CA PRO A 205 -7.76 0.50 -20.85
C PRO A 205 -6.22 0.41 -20.96
N PRO A 206 -5.54 0.00 -19.87
CA PRO A 206 -4.08 -0.13 -19.88
C PRO A 206 -3.55 -1.16 -20.89
N LEU A 207 -2.27 -1.02 -21.24
CA LEU A 207 -1.56 -2.00 -22.07
C LEU A 207 -1.28 -3.29 -21.29
N VAL A 208 -1.14 -4.38 -22.05
CA VAL A 208 -0.70 -5.68 -21.56
C VAL A 208 0.67 -5.61 -20.93
N ASP A 209 1.60 -5.06 -21.72
CA ASP A 209 2.96 -4.90 -21.29
C ASP A 209 3.02 -3.62 -20.46
N ARG A 210 3.26 -3.84 -19.17
CA ARG A 210 3.29 -2.78 -18.17
C ARG A 210 4.69 -2.19 -18.01
N HIS A 211 5.66 -2.62 -18.83
CA HIS A 211 6.99 -2.03 -18.84
C HIS A 211 7.05 -0.76 -19.70
N GLY A 212 7.53 0.31 -19.08
CA GLY A 212 7.68 1.62 -19.71
C GLY A 212 6.41 2.44 -19.60
N ILE A 213 6.50 3.49 -18.79
CA ILE A 213 5.41 4.46 -18.59
C ILE A 213 5.03 5.10 -19.94
N PRO A 214 3.79 4.93 -20.41
CA PRO A 214 3.33 5.54 -21.64
C PRO A 214 3.19 7.06 -21.47
N ASN A 215 3.27 7.79 -22.59
CA ASN A 215 3.08 9.25 -22.59
C ASN A 215 3.92 9.99 -21.52
N ARG A 216 5.13 9.48 -21.28
CA ARG A 216 6.07 10.02 -20.29
C ARG A 216 6.57 11.38 -20.73
N GLY A 217 6.24 12.43 -19.97
CA GLY A 217 6.77 13.77 -20.21
C GLY A 217 8.19 13.97 -19.66
N ALA A 218 8.70 15.19 -19.83
CA ALA A 218 10.05 15.55 -19.42
C ALA A 218 10.19 15.59 -17.89
N CYS A 219 11.38 15.28 -17.38
CA CYS A 219 11.73 15.52 -15.99
C CYS A 219 11.61 17.02 -15.67
N VAL A 220 10.78 17.36 -14.68
CA VAL A 220 10.65 18.72 -14.14
C VAL A 220 11.06 18.81 -12.68
N ARG A 221 10.96 17.71 -11.91
CA ARG A 221 11.37 17.59 -10.50
C ARG A 221 12.00 16.23 -10.19
N CYS A 222 12.70 15.63 -11.15
CA CYS A 222 13.50 14.43 -10.93
C CYS A 222 14.72 14.76 -10.03
N ASN A 223 15.24 13.78 -9.29
CA ASN A 223 16.30 13.94 -8.28
C ASN A 223 15.99 14.94 -7.15
N LEU A 224 14.72 15.31 -6.95
CA LEU A 224 14.30 16.18 -5.85
C LEU A 224 14.59 15.49 -4.52
N GLN A 225 15.17 16.23 -3.56
CA GLN A 225 15.32 15.75 -2.18
C GLN A 225 14.54 16.64 -1.22
N LEU A 226 13.59 16.05 -0.49
CA LEU A 226 12.81 16.69 0.57
C LEU A 226 13.29 16.15 1.93
N GLU A 227 13.76 17.02 2.82
CA GLU A 227 14.23 16.56 4.13
C GLU A 227 14.01 17.54 5.28
N GLY A 228 13.81 16.99 6.48
CA GLY A 228 13.83 17.74 7.72
C GLY A 228 15.24 18.00 8.23
N SER A 229 15.51 19.20 8.77
CA SER A 229 16.83 19.61 9.25
C SER A 229 17.05 19.43 10.76
N GLY A 230 16.11 18.79 11.46
CA GLY A 230 16.18 18.50 12.88
C GLY A 230 17.12 17.35 13.27
N VAL A 231 17.19 17.05 14.57
CA VAL A 231 17.95 15.92 15.12
C VAL A 231 17.38 14.59 14.63
N SER A 232 16.06 14.43 14.67
CA SER A 232 15.33 13.25 14.20
C SER A 232 14.09 13.66 13.37
N ALA A 233 13.39 12.65 12.86
CA ALA A 233 12.11 12.82 12.18
C ALA A 233 11.03 13.46 13.05
N ASP A 234 11.16 13.40 14.39
CA ASP A 234 10.20 13.98 15.33
C ASP A 234 10.21 15.52 15.32
N ASP A 235 11.26 16.12 14.76
CA ASP A 235 11.41 17.57 14.75
C ASP A 235 10.64 18.24 13.60
N VAL A 236 10.34 17.50 12.53
CA VAL A 236 9.61 18.00 11.35
C VAL A 236 8.42 17.09 11.11
N VAL A 237 7.22 17.62 11.36
CA VAL A 237 5.97 16.87 11.21
C VAL A 237 5.16 17.48 10.07
N VAL A 238 4.85 16.65 9.06
CA VAL A 238 3.80 16.90 8.07
C VAL A 238 2.51 16.32 8.63
N GLU A 239 1.57 17.21 8.93
CA GLU A 239 0.31 16.88 9.59
C GLU A 239 -0.80 16.95 8.55
N ALA A 240 -1.40 15.81 8.20
CA ALA A 240 -2.51 15.73 7.25
C ALA A 240 -3.89 15.75 7.91
N GLY A 241 -3.96 15.66 9.25
CA GLY A 241 -5.20 15.66 10.03
C GLY A 241 -5.20 16.70 11.14
N ASP A 242 -5.49 16.31 12.37
CA ASP A 242 -5.53 17.22 13.52
C ASP A 242 -4.19 17.23 14.30
N PRO A 243 -3.47 18.38 14.35
CA PRO A 243 -2.25 18.50 15.14
C PRO A 243 -2.39 18.13 16.62
N SER A 244 -3.60 18.27 17.19
CA SER A 244 -3.84 18.04 18.62
C SER A 244 -3.75 16.56 19.02
N SER A 245 -3.92 15.64 18.07
CA SER A 245 -3.84 14.19 18.30
C SER A 245 -2.40 13.69 18.50
N GLY A 246 -1.39 14.54 18.28
CA GLY A 246 0.01 14.13 18.44
C GLY A 246 0.36 13.01 17.46
N ASN A 247 1.09 11.98 17.90
CA ASN A 247 1.38 10.80 17.05
C ASN A 247 0.34 9.68 17.24
N GLY A 248 -0.86 10.01 17.73
CA GLY A 248 -1.95 9.09 18.02
C GLY A 248 -3.22 9.43 17.25
N GLY A 249 -4.23 8.57 17.33
CA GLY A 249 -5.58 8.88 16.88
C GLY A 249 -6.32 9.88 17.81
N PRO A 250 -7.51 10.36 17.40
CA PRO A 250 -8.12 10.16 16.09
C PRO A 250 -7.44 11.03 15.02
N ARG A 251 -7.36 10.51 13.79
CA ARG A 251 -6.66 11.16 12.65
C ARG A 251 -7.25 12.52 12.28
N ARG A 252 -8.59 12.62 12.16
CA ARG A 252 -9.32 13.83 11.69
C ARG A 252 -8.68 14.43 10.43
N SER A 253 -8.50 13.58 9.43
CA SER A 253 -7.82 13.87 8.17
C SER A 253 -8.45 15.06 7.43
N ALA A 254 -7.60 15.88 6.80
CA ALA A 254 -8.00 16.95 5.90
C ALA A 254 -7.72 16.62 4.42
N LYS A 255 -6.85 15.64 4.17
CA LYS A 255 -6.45 15.17 2.83
C LYS A 255 -6.21 13.66 2.84
N ASP A 256 -6.37 13.05 1.68
CA ASP A 256 -6.25 11.61 1.49
C ASP A 256 -4.80 11.14 1.58
N VAL A 257 -3.89 11.96 1.04
CA VAL A 257 -2.46 11.64 1.02
C VAL A 257 -1.65 12.76 1.69
N GLY A 258 -0.74 12.39 2.59
CA GLY A 258 0.18 13.34 3.22
C GLY A 258 1.24 13.86 2.24
N ILE A 259 2.06 12.96 1.69
CA ILE A 259 3.04 13.28 0.66
C ILE A 259 2.92 12.29 -0.49
N ARG A 260 2.58 12.78 -1.68
CA ARG A 260 2.64 12.00 -2.92
C ARG A 260 3.86 12.36 -3.75
N ALA A 261 4.64 11.37 -4.18
CA ALA A 261 5.71 11.49 -5.15
C ALA A 261 5.39 10.63 -6.37
N ASP A 262 5.05 11.28 -7.48
CA ASP A 262 4.49 10.63 -8.65
C ASP A 262 5.39 10.88 -9.87
N ARG A 263 5.83 9.80 -10.53
CA ARG A 263 6.82 9.78 -11.63
C ARG A 263 8.08 10.58 -11.26
N ALA A 264 8.52 10.48 -10.01
CA ALA A 264 9.59 11.25 -9.40
C ALA A 264 10.90 10.46 -9.34
N ASP A 265 11.47 10.17 -10.51
CA ASP A 265 12.72 9.41 -10.61
C ASP A 265 13.85 10.04 -9.78
N GLY A 266 14.52 9.23 -8.95
CA GLY A 266 15.60 9.67 -8.07
C GLY A 266 15.15 10.43 -6.81
N PHE A 267 13.87 10.33 -6.41
CA PHE A 267 13.33 11.05 -5.26
C PHE A 267 13.96 10.62 -3.92
N VAL A 268 14.18 11.58 -3.03
CA VAL A 268 14.60 11.31 -1.64
C VAL A 268 13.66 12.01 -0.67
N LEU A 269 13.12 11.27 0.29
CA LEU A 269 12.43 11.80 1.46
C LEU A 269 13.19 11.38 2.72
N ARG A 270 13.52 12.33 3.59
CA ARG A 270 14.33 12.00 4.77
C ARG A 270 14.05 12.84 6.01
N ASN A 271 14.14 12.22 7.18
CA ASN A 271 14.13 12.90 8.49
C ASN A 271 12.85 13.72 8.72
N VAL A 272 11.70 13.11 8.40
CA VAL A 272 10.37 13.71 8.57
C VAL A 272 9.40 12.69 9.17
N THR A 273 8.46 13.18 9.96
CA THR A 273 7.25 12.44 10.34
C THR A 273 6.12 12.90 9.42
N VAL A 274 5.35 11.96 8.88
CA VAL A 274 4.09 12.25 8.17
C VAL A 274 2.99 11.49 8.89
N ARG A 275 1.82 12.09 9.11
CA ARG A 275 0.76 11.46 9.91
C ARG A 275 -0.63 11.92 9.55
N HIS A 276 -1.61 11.07 9.88
CA HIS A 276 -3.04 11.35 9.88
C HIS A 276 -3.64 11.65 8.49
N ALA A 277 -3.08 11.07 7.44
CA ALA A 277 -3.73 11.08 6.13
C ALA A 277 -4.96 10.16 6.14
N GLU A 278 -6.00 10.48 5.34
CA GLU A 278 -7.20 9.63 5.27
C GLU A 278 -6.89 8.26 4.67
N GLU A 279 -5.89 8.20 3.79
CA GLU A 279 -5.43 6.95 3.21
C GLU A 279 -3.96 6.69 3.49
N HIS A 280 -3.07 7.56 3.00
CA HIS A 280 -1.65 7.26 2.89
C HIS A 280 -0.80 8.41 3.40
N ASP A 281 0.02 8.17 4.42
CA ASP A 281 0.92 9.23 4.88
C ASP A 281 1.97 9.55 3.79
N ILE A 282 2.62 8.53 3.23
CA ILE A 282 3.58 8.67 2.12
C ILE A 282 3.17 7.77 0.96
N TYR A 283 3.09 8.33 -0.26
CA TYR A 283 2.78 7.58 -1.48
C TYR A 283 3.83 7.84 -2.58
N VAL A 284 4.58 6.82 -3.01
CA VAL A 284 5.45 6.88 -4.21
C VAL A 284 4.85 6.04 -5.34
N LEU A 285 4.74 6.60 -6.55
CA LEU A 285 4.11 5.95 -7.69
C LEU A 285 4.89 6.14 -8.99
N GLU A 286 5.02 5.06 -9.78
CA GLU A 286 5.65 5.04 -11.11
C GLU A 286 7.05 5.67 -11.15
N SER A 287 7.89 5.44 -10.12
CA SER A 287 9.24 6.02 -10.05
C SER A 287 10.36 4.98 -10.16
N ASN A 288 11.43 5.37 -10.86
CA ASN A 288 12.68 4.63 -10.89
C ASN A 288 13.67 5.32 -9.96
N GLY A 289 14.03 4.64 -8.88
CA GLY A 289 14.93 5.14 -7.85
C GLY A 289 14.19 6.02 -6.85
N TYR A 290 14.04 5.52 -5.62
CA TYR A 290 13.64 6.34 -4.48
C TYR A 290 14.43 5.95 -3.23
N LEU A 291 14.57 6.90 -2.31
CA LEU A 291 15.09 6.65 -0.96
C LEU A 291 14.18 7.32 0.08
N LEU A 292 13.49 6.50 0.88
CA LEU A 292 12.81 6.93 2.09
C LEU A 292 13.70 6.54 3.29
N ASP A 293 14.26 7.53 3.99
CA ASP A 293 15.25 7.28 5.05
C ASP A 293 14.94 8.09 6.32
N ARG A 294 15.01 7.45 7.50
CA ARG A 294 14.76 8.14 8.78
C ARG A 294 13.40 8.84 8.77
N PHE A 295 12.34 8.13 8.41
CA PHE A 295 11.00 8.68 8.38
C PHE A 295 10.12 7.97 9.41
N LYS A 296 9.03 8.63 9.81
CA LYS A 296 7.99 8.04 10.65
C LYS A 296 6.61 8.26 10.07
N THR A 297 5.74 7.27 10.19
CA THR A 297 4.33 7.34 9.77
C THR A 297 3.41 6.92 10.89
N PHE A 298 2.32 7.67 11.07
CA PHE A 298 1.44 7.51 12.23
C PHE A 298 -0.04 7.68 11.86
N TYR A 299 -0.82 6.63 12.15
CA TYR A 299 -2.28 6.65 12.11
C TYR A 299 -2.87 7.12 10.78
N ALA A 300 -2.32 6.65 9.65
CA ALA A 300 -2.97 6.74 8.36
C ALA A 300 -4.22 5.82 8.32
N GLY A 301 -5.26 6.23 7.60
CA GLY A 301 -6.47 5.41 7.48
C GLY A 301 -6.26 4.09 6.73
N GLU A 302 -5.25 4.02 5.84
CA GLU A 302 -4.81 2.77 5.22
C GLU A 302 -3.32 2.49 5.45
N TYR A 303 -2.44 3.11 4.69
CA TYR A 303 -1.02 2.77 4.65
C TYR A 303 -0.17 3.88 5.26
N GLY A 304 0.74 3.52 6.16
CA GLY A 304 1.79 4.46 6.55
C GLY A 304 2.63 4.84 5.32
N VAL A 305 3.07 3.86 4.56
CA VAL A 305 3.73 4.07 3.27
C VAL A 305 3.09 3.19 2.20
N LEU A 306 2.68 3.78 1.09
CA LEU A 306 2.35 3.11 -0.16
C LEU A 306 3.45 3.40 -1.18
N THR A 307 4.04 2.37 -1.75
CA THR A 307 4.80 2.48 -2.99
C THR A 307 4.25 1.51 -4.01
N PHE A 308 4.05 1.95 -5.24
CA PHE A 308 3.37 1.16 -6.25
C PHE A 308 4.05 1.25 -7.62
N VAL A 309 4.30 0.09 -8.25
CA VAL A 309 5.01 -0.05 -9.55
C VAL A 309 6.40 0.60 -9.62
N GLU A 310 7.15 0.44 -8.54
CA GLU A 310 8.48 1.03 -8.39
C GLU A 310 9.62 0.09 -8.82
N ASP A 311 10.78 0.70 -9.10
CA ASP A 311 12.07 0.01 -9.28
C ASP A 311 13.21 0.80 -8.63
N HIS A 312 14.26 0.12 -8.17
CA HIS A 312 15.40 0.69 -7.41
C HIS A 312 14.99 1.47 -6.15
N GLY A 313 14.01 0.96 -5.40
CA GLY A 313 13.48 1.58 -4.18
C GLY A 313 14.20 1.16 -2.90
N VAL A 314 14.39 2.08 -1.95
CA VAL A 314 14.83 1.75 -0.58
C VAL A 314 13.98 2.47 0.46
N MET A 315 13.44 1.71 1.41
CA MET A 315 12.91 2.22 2.68
C MET A 315 13.81 1.79 3.83
N GLN A 316 14.24 2.71 4.67
CA GLN A 316 15.11 2.35 5.78
C GLN A 316 15.06 3.28 6.98
N ASN A 317 15.50 2.74 8.13
CA ASN A 317 15.63 3.48 9.39
C ASN A 317 14.30 4.10 9.82
N CYS A 318 13.20 3.36 9.72
CA CYS A 318 11.86 3.91 9.79
C CYS A 318 11.01 3.36 10.95
N GLU A 319 9.96 4.09 11.29
CA GLU A 319 8.92 3.68 12.23
C GLU A 319 7.55 3.87 11.58
N ALA A 320 6.68 2.87 11.62
CA ALA A 320 5.32 2.95 11.09
C ALA A 320 4.34 2.34 12.07
N ALA A 321 3.39 3.15 12.57
CA ALA A 321 2.44 2.67 13.58
C ALA A 321 1.04 3.29 13.48
N GLY A 322 0.04 2.57 14.00
CA GLY A 322 -1.34 3.03 14.09
C GLY A 322 -2.16 2.93 12.79
N ASN A 323 -1.62 2.32 11.74
CA ASN A 323 -2.21 2.37 10.39
C ASN A 323 -3.34 1.34 10.20
N GLY A 324 -4.41 1.77 9.53
CA GLY A 324 -5.64 0.99 9.37
C GLY A 324 -5.52 -0.24 8.48
N ASP A 325 -4.59 -0.26 7.53
CA ASP A 325 -4.22 -1.44 6.75
C ASP A 325 -2.81 -1.91 7.12
N SER A 326 -1.78 -1.16 6.71
CA SER A 326 -0.40 -1.56 6.97
C SER A 326 0.58 -0.43 7.20
N GLY A 327 1.65 -0.70 7.96
CA GLY A 327 2.72 0.28 8.16
C GLY A 327 3.54 0.54 6.90
N LEU A 328 3.91 -0.52 6.17
CA LEU A 328 4.77 -0.47 4.98
C LEU A 328 4.17 -1.27 3.83
N TYR A 329 4.03 -0.66 2.65
CA TYR A 329 3.46 -1.30 1.48
C TYR A 329 4.29 -1.11 0.20
N PRO A 330 5.01 -2.13 -0.30
CA PRO A 330 5.66 -2.12 -1.60
C PRO A 330 4.89 -2.93 -2.67
N GLY A 331 3.72 -2.45 -3.08
CA GLY A 331 2.86 -3.15 -4.04
C GLY A 331 3.38 -3.10 -5.47
N SER A 332 3.10 -4.17 -6.22
CA SER A 332 3.44 -4.29 -7.64
C SER A 332 4.87 -3.87 -7.97
N GLY A 333 5.86 -4.12 -7.12
CA GLY A 333 7.27 -3.85 -7.44
C GLY A 333 7.73 -4.54 -8.72
N ALA A 334 8.68 -3.93 -9.44
CA ALA A 334 9.17 -4.47 -10.71
C ALA A 334 9.67 -5.92 -10.59
N LYS A 335 9.21 -6.79 -11.49
CA LYS A 335 9.54 -8.23 -11.53
C LYS A 335 10.96 -8.46 -12.04
N THR A 336 11.94 -8.21 -11.16
CA THR A 336 13.38 -8.16 -11.48
C THR A 336 14.18 -9.39 -11.01
N SER A 337 13.53 -10.31 -10.28
CA SER A 337 14.13 -11.54 -9.73
C SER A 337 13.59 -12.80 -10.42
N ALA A 338 12.79 -13.60 -9.72
CA ALA A 338 12.10 -14.78 -10.24
C ALA A 338 11.07 -14.36 -11.29
N GLY A 339 10.96 -15.12 -12.38
CA GLY A 339 10.03 -14.88 -13.50
C GLY A 339 10.10 -13.50 -14.15
N ARG A 340 11.25 -12.82 -14.03
CA ARG A 340 11.55 -11.61 -14.80
C ARG A 340 11.57 -11.86 -16.30
N ASP A 341 11.25 -10.84 -17.10
CA ASP A 341 11.59 -10.85 -18.52
C ASP A 341 13.09 -10.51 -18.69
N PRO A 342 13.95 -11.44 -19.13
CA PRO A 342 15.38 -11.17 -19.31
C PRO A 342 15.69 -10.15 -20.41
N LYS A 343 14.73 -9.81 -21.29
CA LYS A 343 14.88 -8.74 -22.28
C LYS A 343 14.84 -7.36 -21.64
N VAL A 344 14.02 -7.19 -20.59
CA VAL A 344 13.88 -5.94 -19.84
C VAL A 344 14.86 -5.90 -18.67
N TYR A 345 14.96 -7.01 -17.93
CA TYR A 345 15.79 -7.18 -16.74
C TYR A 345 16.82 -8.31 -16.96
N PRO A 346 17.93 -8.06 -17.67
CA PRO A 346 18.90 -9.10 -17.99
C PRO A 346 19.54 -9.74 -16.75
N THR A 347 19.78 -8.94 -15.72
CA THR A 347 20.42 -9.38 -14.47
C THR A 347 19.39 -9.49 -13.35
N ALA A 348 19.43 -10.61 -12.63
CA ALA A 348 18.60 -10.82 -11.43
C ALA A 348 18.98 -9.81 -10.35
N ARG A 349 17.99 -9.16 -9.75
CA ARG A 349 18.18 -8.32 -8.56
C ARG A 349 16.86 -8.17 -7.83
N TYR A 350 16.91 -7.49 -6.69
CA TYR A 350 15.72 -6.99 -6.03
C TYR A 350 15.35 -5.62 -6.60
N SER A 351 14.06 -5.38 -6.82
CA SER A 351 13.51 -4.10 -7.26
C SER A 351 13.46 -3.11 -6.10
N GLN A 352 13.17 -3.63 -4.91
CA GLN A 352 13.00 -2.85 -3.70
C GLN A 352 13.72 -3.51 -2.51
N GLU A 353 14.19 -2.68 -1.57
CA GLU A 353 14.81 -3.11 -0.33
C GLU A 353 14.18 -2.36 0.85
N ILE A 354 13.81 -3.10 1.90
CA ILE A 354 13.24 -2.54 3.12
C ILE A 354 14.03 -3.08 4.31
N ARG A 355 14.65 -2.17 5.08
CA ARG A 355 15.56 -2.57 6.15
C ARG A 355 15.62 -1.63 7.34
N TYR A 356 15.89 -2.20 8.51
CA TYR A 356 16.02 -1.44 9.75
C TYR A 356 14.79 -0.58 10.05
N CYS A 357 13.60 -1.15 9.88
CA CYS A 357 12.34 -0.52 10.23
C CYS A 357 11.65 -1.23 11.39
N ASP A 358 10.88 -0.47 12.16
CA ASP A 358 9.97 -0.93 13.18
C ASP A 358 8.54 -0.65 12.71
N SER A 359 7.81 -1.69 12.31
CA SER A 359 6.41 -1.57 11.92
C SER A 359 5.54 -2.27 12.95
N HIS A 360 4.80 -1.49 13.72
CA HIS A 360 4.13 -1.98 14.92
C HIS A 360 2.81 -1.30 15.17
N HIS A 361 1.93 -1.94 15.95
CA HIS A 361 0.66 -1.33 16.33
C HIS A 361 -0.22 -0.97 15.12
N ASN A 362 -0.20 -1.78 14.07
CA ASN A 362 -1.03 -1.62 12.87
C ASN A 362 -2.01 -2.79 12.74
N THR A 363 -2.98 -2.68 11.82
CA THR A 363 -3.73 -3.87 11.38
C THR A 363 -2.76 -4.91 10.80
N SER A 364 -1.86 -4.49 9.90
CA SER A 364 -0.74 -5.28 9.38
C SER A 364 0.60 -4.54 9.48
N GLY A 365 1.70 -5.23 9.76
CA GLY A 365 3.02 -4.60 9.77
C GLY A 365 3.56 -4.30 8.35
N TYR A 366 3.28 -5.18 7.40
CA TYR A 366 3.69 -5.07 6.00
C TYR A 366 2.59 -5.60 5.10
N SER A 367 2.34 -4.97 3.95
CA SER A 367 1.46 -5.50 2.91
C SER A 367 2.04 -5.30 1.50
N GLY A 368 2.19 -6.36 0.71
CA GLY A 368 2.82 -6.28 -0.61
C GLY A 368 2.05 -7.06 -1.66
N THR A 369 0.89 -6.55 -2.08
CA THR A 369 0.10 -7.16 -3.17
C THR A 369 0.87 -7.10 -4.49
N ASP A 370 1.02 -8.24 -5.17
CA ASP A 370 1.75 -8.40 -6.44
C ASP A 370 3.20 -7.85 -6.45
N GLY A 371 3.73 -7.53 -5.27
CA GLY A 371 5.06 -6.97 -5.09
C GLY A 371 6.13 -8.03 -5.27
N SER A 372 6.85 -7.99 -6.39
CA SER A 372 7.86 -9.01 -6.72
C SER A 372 9.28 -8.49 -6.52
N GLY A 373 10.16 -9.39 -6.06
CA GLY A 373 11.59 -9.09 -5.94
C GLY A 373 11.91 -8.08 -4.86
N THR A 374 11.24 -8.15 -3.72
CA THR A 374 11.53 -7.31 -2.54
C THR A 374 12.52 -8.00 -1.61
N TRP A 375 13.57 -7.28 -1.19
CA TRP A 375 14.48 -7.73 -0.14
C TRP A 375 14.10 -7.09 1.19
N LEU A 376 13.51 -7.87 2.09
CA LEU A 376 13.07 -7.44 3.40
C LEU A 376 14.00 -8.00 4.48
N HIS A 377 14.76 -7.14 5.18
CA HIS A 377 15.70 -7.63 6.19
C HIS A 377 16.00 -6.73 7.38
N HIS A 378 16.30 -7.33 8.53
CA HIS A 378 16.67 -6.63 9.77
C HIS A 378 15.60 -5.64 10.27
N ASN A 379 14.33 -5.97 10.00
CA ASN A 379 13.16 -5.23 10.49
C ASN A 379 12.56 -5.92 11.71
N ASN A 380 11.79 -5.16 12.48
CA ASN A 380 10.94 -5.68 13.54
C ASN A 380 9.47 -5.45 13.16
N PHE A 381 8.69 -6.52 13.19
CA PHE A 381 7.24 -6.51 12.99
C PHE A 381 6.58 -7.05 14.24
N TYR A 382 5.99 -6.17 15.05
CA TYR A 382 5.48 -6.54 16.36
C TYR A 382 4.26 -5.76 16.77
N ASP A 383 3.48 -6.28 17.71
CA ASP A 383 2.25 -5.62 18.18
C ASP A 383 1.29 -5.24 17.04
N ASN A 384 1.32 -5.95 15.90
CA ASN A 384 0.32 -5.79 14.85
C ASN A 384 -0.79 -6.84 15.00
N GLY A 385 -1.89 -6.71 14.26
CA GLY A 385 -2.80 -7.83 14.03
C GLY A 385 -2.14 -8.96 13.25
N LEU A 386 -1.49 -8.59 12.14
CA LEU A 386 -0.70 -9.47 11.29
C LEU A 386 0.69 -8.85 11.05
N GLY A 387 1.77 -9.58 11.29
CA GLY A 387 3.12 -9.00 11.11
C GLY A 387 3.47 -8.70 9.65
N PHE A 388 3.09 -9.58 8.71
CA PHE A 388 3.41 -9.47 7.29
C PHE A 388 2.35 -10.13 6.42
N THR A 389 1.95 -9.44 5.35
CA THR A 389 1.13 -9.98 4.27
C THR A 389 1.75 -9.73 2.90
N THR A 390 1.76 -10.74 2.05
CA THR A 390 1.82 -10.57 0.60
C THR A 390 0.70 -11.39 -0.01
N ASP A 391 0.05 -10.84 -1.03
CA ASP A 391 -1.09 -11.48 -1.66
C ASP A 391 -1.21 -11.18 -3.16
N VAL A 392 -2.12 -11.91 -3.81
CA VAL A 392 -2.43 -11.81 -5.24
C VAL A 392 -3.94 -11.70 -5.51
N PHE A 393 -4.77 -11.49 -4.48
CA PHE A 393 -6.24 -11.59 -4.60
C PHE A 393 -6.95 -10.23 -4.60
N THR A 394 -6.26 -9.14 -4.29
CA THR A 394 -6.72 -7.77 -4.57
C THR A 394 -6.35 -7.31 -5.99
N ALA A 395 -5.75 -8.21 -6.78
CA ALA A 395 -4.99 -7.99 -8.02
C ALA A 395 -5.76 -7.73 -9.33
N ALA A 396 -7.05 -7.38 -9.32
CA ALA A 396 -7.75 -7.09 -10.58
C ALA A 396 -7.20 -5.79 -11.21
N GLY A 397 -6.14 -5.92 -12.02
CA GLY A 397 -5.49 -4.81 -12.74
C GLY A 397 -4.15 -4.33 -12.16
N HIS A 398 -3.70 -4.87 -11.02
CA HIS A 398 -2.34 -4.68 -10.50
C HIS A 398 -1.34 -5.47 -11.35
N PRO A 399 -0.26 -4.87 -11.85
CA PRO A 399 0.74 -5.60 -12.60
C PRO A 399 1.62 -6.41 -11.65
N GLY A 400 2.04 -7.61 -12.06
CA GLY A 400 2.99 -8.41 -11.30
C GLY A 400 2.56 -9.85 -11.08
N PHE A 401 1.28 -10.18 -11.30
CA PHE A 401 0.75 -11.52 -11.06
C PHE A 401 1.57 -12.66 -11.74
N PRO A 402 1.79 -13.78 -11.04
CA PRO A 402 1.69 -13.91 -9.59
C PRO A 402 2.84 -13.15 -8.91
N GLN A 403 2.59 -12.67 -7.68
CA GLN A 403 3.63 -12.17 -6.79
C GLN A 403 4.75 -13.21 -6.65
N GLN A 404 6.03 -12.80 -6.76
CA GLN A 404 7.11 -13.76 -6.61
C GLN A 404 8.51 -13.21 -6.31
N GLY A 405 9.34 -14.07 -5.72
CA GLY A 405 10.79 -13.90 -5.67
C GLY A 405 11.28 -12.93 -4.60
N ASP A 406 10.52 -12.74 -3.53
CA ASP A 406 10.95 -11.97 -2.36
C ASP A 406 11.98 -12.75 -1.54
N LEU A 407 12.90 -12.00 -0.93
CA LEU A 407 13.81 -12.50 0.09
C LEU A 407 13.47 -11.83 1.42
N ILE A 408 12.93 -12.63 2.35
CA ILE A 408 12.59 -12.21 3.69
C ILE A 408 13.61 -12.85 4.64
N GLU A 409 14.56 -12.07 5.14
CA GLU A 409 15.61 -12.62 6.00
C GLU A 409 16.02 -11.76 7.20
N LYS A 410 16.40 -12.41 8.30
CA LYS A 410 16.94 -11.75 9.50
C LYS A 410 15.99 -10.69 10.09
N ASN A 411 14.69 -10.86 9.88
CA ASN A 411 13.66 -10.05 10.50
C ASN A 411 13.20 -10.69 11.82
N ASP A 412 12.51 -9.90 12.62
CA ASP A 412 11.88 -10.35 13.85
C ASP A 412 10.37 -10.11 13.80
N PHE A 413 9.60 -11.20 13.71
CA PHE A 413 8.14 -11.19 13.71
C PHE A 413 7.68 -11.67 15.07
N TYR A 414 7.24 -10.75 15.94
CA TYR A 414 6.92 -11.15 17.30
C TYR A 414 5.77 -10.43 17.95
N SER A 415 5.05 -11.13 18.83
CA SER A 415 3.95 -10.56 19.60
C SER A 415 2.93 -9.82 18.72
N ASN A 416 2.69 -10.26 17.48
CA ASN A 416 1.67 -9.70 16.59
C ASN A 416 0.28 -10.18 17.04
N ASN A 417 -0.11 -9.77 18.25
CA ASN A 417 -1.32 -10.19 18.96
C ASN A 417 -2.25 -9.01 19.26
N PHE A 418 -1.89 -7.81 18.80
CA PHE A 418 -2.74 -6.64 18.88
C PHE A 418 -4.01 -6.93 18.09
N ASN A 419 -5.16 -6.65 18.71
CA ASN A 419 -6.44 -6.93 18.07
C ASN A 419 -7.16 -5.61 17.77
N PRO A 420 -7.06 -5.09 16.54
CA PRO A 420 -7.70 -3.83 16.17
C PRO A 420 -9.24 -3.95 16.08
N TYR A 421 -9.80 -5.15 16.20
CA TYR A 421 -11.23 -5.42 16.12
C TYR A 421 -11.93 -5.38 17.49
N LEU A 422 -11.17 -5.22 18.58
CA LEU A 422 -11.77 -5.07 19.91
C LEU A 422 -12.35 -3.67 20.12
N PRO A 423 -13.45 -3.54 20.88
CA PRO A 423 -13.94 -2.23 21.30
C PRO A 423 -12.84 -1.44 22.01
N GLY A 424 -12.69 -0.17 21.66
CA GLY A 424 -11.66 0.71 22.22
C GLY A 424 -10.28 0.59 21.58
N SER A 425 -10.11 -0.17 20.50
CA SER A 425 -8.87 -0.09 19.69
C SER A 425 -8.68 1.34 19.19
N ASP A 426 -7.49 1.91 19.38
CA ASP A 426 -7.06 3.20 18.84
C ASP A 426 -6.68 3.15 17.35
N VAL A 427 -6.51 1.94 16.82
CA VAL A 427 -6.38 1.68 15.39
C VAL A 427 -7.73 1.30 14.81
N VAL A 428 -8.07 1.94 13.70
CA VAL A 428 -9.30 1.69 12.96
C VAL A 428 -8.99 0.77 11.77
N PRO A 429 -9.32 -0.52 11.83
CA PRO A 429 -8.92 -1.46 10.78
C PRO A 429 -9.74 -1.27 9.50
N SER A 430 -9.06 -1.25 8.36
CA SER A 430 -9.67 -1.14 7.02
C SER A 430 -9.72 -2.47 6.27
N VAL A 431 -9.03 -3.50 6.78
CA VAL A 431 -8.98 -4.86 6.22
C VAL A 431 -9.13 -5.96 7.28
N PRO A 432 -9.63 -7.15 6.87
CA PRO A 432 -9.67 -8.34 7.71
C PRO A 432 -8.34 -9.12 7.69
N VAL A 433 -7.76 -9.40 8.86
CA VAL A 433 -6.50 -10.15 9.03
C VAL A 433 -6.58 -11.20 10.15
N PRO A 434 -5.76 -12.28 10.09
CA PRO A 434 -5.67 -13.29 11.14
C PRO A 434 -4.86 -12.79 12.35
N VAL A 435 -5.51 -12.13 13.30
CA VAL A 435 -4.90 -11.61 14.53
C VAL A 435 -4.09 -12.69 15.25
N GLY A 436 -2.85 -12.39 15.65
CA GLY A 436 -1.97 -13.36 16.32
C GLY A 436 -0.95 -14.01 15.38
N THR A 437 -0.76 -13.48 14.17
CA THR A 437 0.03 -14.14 13.12
C THR A 437 1.28 -13.35 12.77
N GLY A 438 2.44 -14.02 12.73
CA GLY A 438 3.69 -13.39 12.37
C GLY A 438 3.76 -13.02 10.89
N MET A 439 3.35 -13.92 9.99
CA MET A 439 3.24 -13.65 8.56
C MET A 439 2.24 -14.55 7.84
N TRP A 440 1.79 -14.11 6.67
CA TRP A 440 1.34 -15.02 5.62
C TRP A 440 1.96 -14.72 4.26
N ILE A 441 1.89 -15.71 3.37
CA ILE A 441 2.11 -15.58 1.93
C ILE A 441 0.88 -16.18 1.25
N ALA A 442 0.12 -15.34 0.56
CA ALA A 442 -1.15 -15.68 -0.07
C ALA A 442 -1.01 -15.73 -1.60
N GLY A 443 -0.66 -16.90 -2.13
CA GLY A 443 -0.50 -17.11 -3.57
C GLY A 443 0.84 -16.66 -4.15
N GLY A 444 1.79 -16.22 -3.32
CA GLY A 444 3.14 -15.87 -3.75
C GLY A 444 4.00 -17.07 -4.15
N ASP A 445 4.91 -16.86 -5.10
CA ASP A 445 5.78 -17.88 -5.70
C ASP A 445 7.28 -17.60 -5.44
N ASP A 446 8.11 -18.64 -5.40
CA ASP A 446 9.58 -18.52 -5.35
C ASP A 446 10.12 -17.64 -4.19
N ASN A 447 9.33 -17.42 -3.13
CA ASN A 447 9.76 -16.59 -2.00
C ASN A 447 10.71 -17.39 -1.09
N VAL A 448 11.69 -16.70 -0.53
CA VAL A 448 12.67 -17.26 0.42
C VAL A 448 12.50 -16.58 1.77
N VAL A 449 12.00 -17.34 2.75
CA VAL A 449 11.86 -16.92 4.15
C VAL A 449 12.95 -17.60 4.96
N ARG A 450 14.02 -16.87 5.30
CA ARG A 450 15.17 -17.48 5.98
C ARG A 450 15.76 -16.70 7.14
N ASP A 451 16.32 -17.41 8.10
CA ASP A 451 17.07 -16.83 9.23
C ASP A 451 16.28 -15.74 9.99
N ASN A 452 14.94 -15.79 9.96
CA ASN A 452 14.08 -14.89 10.71
C ASN A 452 13.79 -15.47 12.11
N ARG A 453 13.33 -14.61 13.02
CA ARG A 453 12.79 -15.02 14.31
C ARG A 453 11.28 -14.83 14.31
N PHE A 454 10.53 -15.90 14.57
CA PHE A 454 9.08 -15.87 14.80
C PHE A 454 8.81 -16.21 16.25
N ARG A 455 8.34 -15.23 17.02
CA ARG A 455 8.27 -15.36 18.48
C ARG A 455 6.93 -14.88 19.03
N ASP A 456 6.31 -15.62 19.93
CA ASP A 456 5.14 -15.14 20.68
C ASP A 456 3.94 -14.70 19.80
N ASN A 457 3.81 -15.20 18.56
CA ASN A 457 2.62 -14.98 17.73
C ASN A 457 1.57 -16.04 18.08
N LYS A 458 0.53 -15.64 18.83
CA LYS A 458 -0.34 -16.58 19.55
C LYS A 458 -1.22 -17.43 18.66
N ARG A 459 -1.46 -17.01 17.42
CA ARG A 459 -2.14 -17.81 16.39
C ARG A 459 -1.11 -18.62 15.62
N ARG A 460 -0.29 -17.97 14.80
CA ARG A 460 0.60 -18.65 13.85
C ARG A 460 1.95 -17.93 13.72
N GLY A 461 3.02 -18.68 13.50
CA GLY A 461 4.31 -18.13 13.09
C GLY A 461 4.23 -17.62 11.64
N ALA A 462 4.12 -18.54 10.69
CA ALA A 462 3.98 -18.26 9.26
C ALA A 462 2.88 -19.10 8.60
N MET A 463 2.12 -18.48 7.71
CA MET A 463 1.10 -19.11 6.89
C MET A 463 1.49 -19.09 5.40
N LEU A 464 1.23 -20.17 4.67
CA LEU A 464 1.31 -20.24 3.21
C LEU A 464 -0.01 -20.79 2.67
N PHE A 465 -0.56 -20.18 1.63
CA PHE A 465 -1.72 -20.76 0.94
C PHE A 465 -1.81 -20.37 -0.53
N ALA A 466 -2.56 -21.16 -1.28
CA ALA A 466 -2.86 -20.91 -2.69
C ALA A 466 -3.98 -19.88 -2.85
N VAL A 467 -3.93 -19.19 -3.98
CA VAL A 467 -5.04 -18.40 -4.52
C VAL A 467 -5.21 -18.87 -5.97
N PRO A 468 -6.10 -19.84 -6.23
CA PRO A 468 -6.29 -20.38 -7.58
C PRO A 468 -6.50 -19.30 -8.65
N ASP A 469 -5.90 -19.45 -9.84
CA ASP A 469 -6.03 -18.47 -10.93
C ASP A 469 -7.49 -18.19 -11.31
N ALA A 470 -8.36 -19.22 -11.26
CA ALA A 470 -9.80 -19.08 -11.50
C ALA A 470 -10.48 -18.03 -10.62
N PHE A 471 -9.88 -17.71 -9.49
CA PHE A 471 -10.33 -16.72 -8.54
C PHE A 471 -9.75 -15.32 -8.79
N VAL A 472 -8.64 -15.23 -9.51
CA VAL A 472 -7.98 -13.96 -9.85
C VAL A 472 -8.42 -13.47 -11.24
N CYS A 473 -8.44 -14.34 -12.26
CA CYS A 473 -8.68 -13.97 -13.66
C CYS A 473 -10.15 -13.95 -14.14
N GLY A 474 -11.14 -14.26 -13.30
CA GLY A 474 -12.57 -14.21 -13.62
C GLY A 474 -13.07 -15.18 -14.71
N PRO A 475 -14.38 -15.46 -14.80
CA PRO A 475 -14.94 -16.20 -15.93
C PRO A 475 -15.26 -15.27 -17.11
N GLY A 476 -14.40 -15.27 -18.14
CA GLY A 476 -14.76 -14.73 -19.46
C GLY A 476 -13.71 -13.81 -20.12
N ASN A 477 -13.21 -14.28 -21.27
CA ASN A 477 -12.60 -13.54 -22.39
C ASN A 477 -11.30 -12.74 -22.24
N GLY A 478 -10.32 -13.23 -21.49
CA GLY A 478 -8.91 -12.91 -21.75
C GLY A 478 -8.07 -12.97 -20.47
N PRO A 479 -6.83 -13.47 -20.51
CA PRO A 479 -6.03 -13.61 -19.30
C PRO A 479 -5.55 -12.24 -18.78
N ILE A 480 -5.60 -12.01 -17.45
CA ILE A 480 -4.61 -11.13 -16.80
C ILE A 480 -3.23 -11.63 -17.24
N THR A 481 -2.28 -10.75 -17.51
CA THR A 481 -0.96 -11.16 -18.01
C THR A 481 -0.32 -12.14 -17.03
N GLY A 482 -0.17 -13.40 -17.45
CA GLY A 482 0.37 -14.47 -16.61
C GLY A 482 -0.67 -15.31 -15.85
N CYS A 483 -1.95 -14.94 -15.84
CA CYS A 483 -3.05 -15.64 -15.17
C CYS A 483 -3.88 -16.46 -16.17
N ASP A 484 -4.13 -17.73 -15.90
CA ASP A 484 -4.98 -18.58 -16.74
C ASP A 484 -5.99 -19.28 -15.84
N PRO A 485 -7.31 -19.07 -16.02
CA PRO A 485 -8.32 -19.62 -15.11
C PRO A 485 -8.38 -21.16 -15.10
N LEU A 486 -7.66 -21.84 -16.01
CA LEU A 486 -7.50 -23.29 -16.04
C LEU A 486 -6.19 -23.78 -15.39
N LYS A 487 -5.33 -22.87 -14.94
CA LYS A 487 -4.07 -23.18 -14.27
C LYS A 487 -4.15 -22.95 -12.76
N LEU A 488 -3.13 -23.47 -12.09
CA LEU A 488 -2.76 -23.12 -10.74
C LEU A 488 -1.34 -22.56 -10.83
N SER A 489 -1.22 -21.24 -10.80
CA SER A 489 0.05 -20.53 -11.01
C SER A 489 0.61 -19.93 -9.72
N THR A 490 -0.03 -20.20 -8.57
CA THR A 490 0.24 -19.54 -7.29
C THR A 490 0.63 -20.51 -6.19
N SER A 491 1.42 -20.04 -5.23
CA SER A 491 1.91 -20.80 -4.07
C SER A 491 2.80 -21.99 -4.44
N HIS A 492 3.81 -21.73 -5.28
CA HIS A 492 4.82 -22.71 -5.68
C HIS A 492 6.22 -22.28 -5.29
N ARG A 493 7.09 -23.27 -5.06
CA ARG A 493 8.55 -23.08 -4.90
C ARG A 493 8.97 -22.14 -3.77
N ASN A 494 8.10 -21.93 -2.78
CA ASN A 494 8.45 -21.15 -1.59
C ASN A 494 9.37 -21.96 -0.67
N SER A 495 10.31 -21.30 0.01
CA SER A 495 11.20 -21.96 0.95
C SER A 495 11.24 -21.25 2.30
N PHE A 496 11.05 -22.03 3.36
CA PHE A 496 11.13 -21.57 4.74
C PHE A 496 12.29 -22.32 5.40
N HIS A 497 13.40 -21.64 5.71
CA HIS A 497 14.55 -22.33 6.28
C HIS A 497 15.43 -21.52 7.22
N GLY A 498 16.08 -22.16 8.19
CA GLY A 498 16.94 -21.46 9.16
C GLY A 498 16.18 -20.54 10.11
N ASN A 499 14.84 -20.53 10.06
CA ASN A 499 14.05 -19.68 10.93
C ASN A 499 14.02 -20.24 12.36
N THR A 500 14.04 -19.34 13.34
CA THR A 500 13.86 -19.69 14.75
C THR A 500 12.40 -19.47 15.14
N MET A 501 11.73 -20.55 15.52
CA MET A 501 10.32 -20.53 15.92
C MET A 501 10.22 -20.74 17.44
N SER A 502 9.52 -19.84 18.16
CA SER A 502 9.39 -19.96 19.62
C SER A 502 8.11 -19.33 20.17
N GLY A 503 7.36 -20.05 21.01
CA GLY A 503 6.18 -19.50 21.69
C GLY A 503 5.04 -19.07 20.75
N ASN A 504 5.05 -19.50 19.49
CA ASN A 504 3.91 -19.31 18.59
C ASN A 504 2.82 -20.36 18.88
N GLY A 505 1.59 -20.10 18.45
CA GLY A 505 0.50 -21.10 18.53
C GLY A 505 0.79 -22.33 17.67
N VAL A 506 0.90 -22.12 16.35
CA VAL A 506 1.42 -23.10 15.38
C VAL A 506 2.52 -22.41 14.57
N ASP A 507 3.70 -23.02 14.47
CA ASP A 507 4.85 -22.34 13.84
C ASP A 507 4.64 -22.17 12.33
N PHE A 508 4.23 -23.23 11.63
CA PHE A 508 3.95 -23.19 10.21
C PHE A 508 2.56 -23.72 9.89
N TRP A 509 1.84 -23.01 9.04
CA TRP A 509 0.54 -23.42 8.56
C TRP A 509 0.51 -23.34 7.04
N TRP A 510 0.02 -24.39 6.41
CA TRP A 510 -0.03 -24.52 4.97
C TRP A 510 -1.33 -25.21 4.57
N ASP A 511 -2.11 -24.58 3.70
CA ASP A 511 -3.33 -25.19 3.15
C ASP A 511 -3.05 -26.49 2.38
N ALA A 512 -1.81 -26.67 1.93
CA ALA A 512 -1.37 -27.81 1.13
C ALA A 512 -2.19 -27.98 -0.14
N PHE A 513 -2.67 -26.88 -0.74
CA PHE A 513 -3.66 -26.93 -1.82
C PHE A 513 -3.28 -27.94 -2.92
N PRO A 514 -4.22 -28.78 -3.38
CA PRO A 514 -3.94 -29.81 -4.38
C PRO A 514 -3.29 -29.24 -5.64
N GLY A 515 -2.11 -29.76 -5.99
CA GLY A 515 -1.36 -29.34 -7.18
C GLY A 515 -0.31 -28.26 -6.94
N ASN A 516 -0.25 -27.64 -5.76
CA ASN A 516 0.93 -26.86 -5.39
C ASN A 516 2.17 -27.77 -5.33
N VAL A 517 3.32 -27.23 -5.72
CA VAL A 517 4.58 -27.98 -5.76
C VAL A 517 5.75 -27.12 -5.35
N GLY A 518 6.79 -27.73 -4.81
CA GLY A 518 8.06 -27.04 -4.55
C GLY A 518 8.13 -26.28 -3.23
N ASN A 519 7.08 -26.27 -2.41
CA ASN A 519 7.10 -25.55 -1.12
C ASN A 519 7.85 -26.37 -0.07
N CYS A 520 8.91 -25.84 0.52
CA CYS A 520 9.82 -26.61 1.35
C CYS A 520 10.10 -25.93 2.71
N TRP A 521 10.14 -26.74 3.77
CA TRP A 521 10.43 -26.34 5.14
C TRP A 521 11.58 -27.17 5.71
N TYR A 522 12.76 -26.57 5.89
CA TYR A 522 13.94 -27.30 6.33
C TYR A 522 14.80 -26.46 7.28
N SER A 523 15.61 -27.10 8.12
CA SER A 523 16.52 -26.38 9.05
C SER A 523 15.86 -25.34 9.97
N ASN A 524 14.55 -25.44 10.28
CA ASN A 524 13.84 -24.51 11.18
C ASN A 524 13.84 -24.97 12.66
N GLY A 525 14.71 -25.93 13.02
CA GLY A 525 14.71 -26.56 14.33
C GLY A 525 13.45 -27.40 14.60
N ASN A 526 13.05 -27.48 15.88
CA ASN A 526 11.83 -28.18 16.31
C ASN A 526 10.61 -27.27 16.11
N ALA A 527 10.18 -27.09 14.86
CA ALA A 527 9.00 -26.31 14.52
C ALA A 527 7.75 -27.21 14.40
N THR A 528 6.61 -26.70 14.87
CA THR A 528 5.30 -27.31 14.69
C THR A 528 4.68 -26.97 13.33
N GLY A 529 3.83 -27.85 12.81
CA GLY A 529 3.21 -27.67 11.50
C GLY A 529 1.71 -28.00 11.51
N SER A 530 0.95 -27.33 10.66
CA SER A 530 -0.34 -27.80 10.14
C SER A 530 -0.30 -27.74 8.61
N PRO A 531 -0.18 -28.87 7.89
CA PRO A 531 -0.15 -30.24 8.40
C PRO A 531 1.06 -30.54 9.30
N LYS A 532 0.93 -31.56 10.16
CA LYS A 532 1.98 -31.94 11.13
C LYS A 532 3.33 -32.22 10.47
N ASN A 533 3.30 -32.81 9.27
CA ASN A 533 4.49 -33.12 8.50
C ASN A 533 4.56 -32.15 7.31
N LEU A 534 5.52 -31.23 7.35
CA LEU A 534 5.80 -30.32 6.24
C LEU A 534 6.95 -30.90 5.38
N PRO A 535 6.90 -30.75 4.04
CA PRO A 535 7.94 -31.29 3.17
C PRO A 535 9.29 -30.60 3.38
N ASP A 536 10.31 -31.37 3.73
CA ASP A 536 11.71 -30.88 3.87
C ASP A 536 12.45 -30.75 2.52
N CYS A 537 12.02 -31.52 1.52
CA CYS A 537 12.61 -31.53 0.17
C CYS A 537 14.11 -31.86 0.14
N LEU A 538 14.60 -32.72 1.05
CA LEU A 538 16.02 -33.06 1.20
C LEU A 538 16.89 -31.83 1.47
N ASN A 539 16.53 -31.08 2.50
CA ASN A 539 17.05 -29.78 2.85
C ASN A 539 16.96 -28.79 1.68
N GLY A 540 15.78 -28.72 1.05
CA GLY A 540 15.51 -27.84 -0.09
C GLY A 540 16.20 -28.21 -1.40
N LYS A 541 17.03 -29.26 -1.45
CA LYS A 541 17.79 -29.63 -2.67
C LYS A 541 16.92 -30.19 -3.77
N ILE A 542 15.77 -30.78 -3.42
CA ILE A 542 14.88 -31.45 -4.35
C ILE A 542 13.43 -30.94 -4.14
N PRO A 543 13.13 -29.69 -4.56
CA PRO A 543 11.82 -29.08 -4.30
C PRO A 543 10.63 -29.88 -4.83
N TRP A 544 10.78 -30.59 -5.94
CA TRP A 544 9.70 -31.38 -6.56
C TRP A 544 9.21 -32.57 -5.72
N LEU A 545 9.86 -32.88 -4.60
CA LEU A 545 9.33 -33.84 -3.60
C LEU A 545 8.17 -33.25 -2.78
N SER A 546 8.01 -31.93 -2.77
CA SER A 546 6.86 -31.28 -2.16
C SER A 546 5.71 -31.18 -3.14
N ILE A 547 4.59 -31.82 -2.78
CA ILE A 547 3.34 -31.80 -3.53
C ILE A 547 2.20 -31.58 -2.53
N GLY A 548 1.39 -30.56 -2.77
CA GLY A 548 0.15 -30.30 -2.03
C GLY A 548 -0.91 -31.33 -2.40
N LEU A 549 -1.50 -31.96 -1.37
CA LEU A 549 -2.55 -32.99 -1.50
C LEU A 549 -3.87 -32.56 -0.83
N GLY A 550 -3.89 -31.34 -0.32
CA GLY A 550 -4.97 -30.71 0.44
C GLY A 550 -4.87 -30.93 1.95
N ASN A 551 -5.44 -29.99 2.70
CA ASN A 551 -5.67 -30.09 4.14
C ASN A 551 -7.04 -29.52 4.46
N LEU A 552 -8.02 -30.42 4.64
CA LEU A 552 -9.43 -30.06 4.84
C LEU A 552 -9.66 -29.04 5.96
N GLY A 553 -8.95 -29.14 7.08
CA GLY A 553 -9.13 -28.21 8.20
C GLY A 553 -8.60 -26.81 7.87
N ASN A 554 -7.44 -26.76 7.23
CA ASN A 554 -6.81 -25.51 6.82
C ASN A 554 -7.59 -24.83 5.69
N GLU A 555 -7.98 -25.58 4.65
CA GLU A 555 -8.79 -25.07 3.54
C GLU A 555 -10.18 -24.61 4.01
N ALA A 556 -10.82 -25.32 4.95
CA ALA A 556 -12.08 -24.89 5.53
C ALA A 556 -11.93 -23.57 6.32
N GLU A 557 -10.84 -23.40 7.08
CA GLU A 557 -10.53 -22.13 7.75
C GLU A 557 -10.41 -20.98 6.74
N LEU A 558 -9.65 -21.18 5.65
CA LEU A 558 -9.52 -20.18 4.59
C LEU A 558 -10.85 -19.84 3.96
N PHE A 559 -11.62 -20.85 3.56
CA PHE A 559 -12.90 -20.63 2.89
C PHE A 559 -13.83 -19.78 3.76
N VAL A 560 -13.98 -20.13 5.04
CA VAL A 560 -14.81 -19.38 5.98
C VAL A 560 -14.28 -17.95 6.17
N CYS A 561 -12.98 -17.80 6.40
CA CYS A 561 -12.42 -16.48 6.72
C CYS A 561 -12.22 -15.56 5.53
N MET A 562 -12.09 -16.09 4.31
CA MET A 562 -11.90 -15.31 3.08
C MET A 562 -13.22 -14.97 2.39
N SER A 563 -14.23 -15.85 2.47
CA SER A 563 -15.45 -15.72 1.64
C SER A 563 -16.78 -15.63 2.41
N ASP A 564 -16.78 -15.92 3.72
CA ASP A 564 -18.01 -16.00 4.53
C ASP A 564 -17.85 -15.37 5.92
N LEU A 565 -17.33 -14.14 5.95
CA LEU A 565 -17.20 -13.35 7.18
C LEU A 565 -18.58 -13.00 7.75
N LYS A 566 -19.06 -13.77 8.73
CA LYS A 566 -20.37 -13.57 9.37
C LYS A 566 -20.26 -13.13 10.83
N PRO A 567 -21.19 -12.30 11.34
CA PRO A 567 -21.26 -11.99 12.77
C PRO A 567 -21.53 -13.25 13.58
N GLY A 568 -20.73 -13.50 14.61
CA GLY A 568 -20.77 -14.75 15.38
C GLY A 568 -20.39 -16.01 14.58
N GLY A 569 -19.86 -15.84 13.36
CA GLY A 569 -19.42 -16.92 12.49
C GLY A 569 -18.14 -17.61 12.98
N PRO A 570 -17.79 -18.77 12.40
CA PRO A 570 -16.69 -19.60 12.91
C PRO A 570 -15.30 -19.11 12.50
N CYS A 571 -15.17 -17.99 11.77
CA CYS A 571 -13.86 -17.47 11.36
C CYS A 571 -13.04 -17.08 12.60
N PRO A 572 -11.91 -17.75 12.89
CA PRO A 572 -11.21 -17.49 14.14
C PRO A 572 -10.35 -16.22 14.09
N TRP A 573 -10.16 -15.59 12.92
CA TRP A 573 -9.17 -14.54 12.68
C TRP A 573 -9.31 -13.27 13.52
N PHE A 574 -10.54 -12.91 13.91
CA PHE A 574 -10.80 -11.69 14.68
C PHE A 574 -10.76 -11.90 16.20
N THR A 575 -10.63 -13.15 16.64
CA THR A 575 -10.56 -13.47 18.07
C THR A 575 -9.13 -13.34 18.58
N SER A 576 -8.96 -12.78 19.78
CA SER A 576 -7.66 -12.75 20.44
C SER A 576 -7.28 -14.18 20.87
N PRO A 577 -6.18 -14.76 20.37
CA PRO A 577 -5.75 -16.08 20.79
C PRO A 577 -5.13 -15.98 22.19
N THR A 578 -5.94 -16.10 23.24
CA THR A 578 -5.63 -16.01 24.69
C THR A 578 -5.08 -14.67 25.21
N ALA A 579 -5.80 -14.06 26.16
CA ALA A 579 -5.50 -12.81 26.90
C ALA A 579 -4.67 -11.77 26.12
N GLY A 580 -5.15 -11.39 24.94
CA GLY A 580 -4.63 -10.23 24.23
C GLY A 580 -4.87 -8.97 25.06
N LYS A 581 -3.90 -8.05 25.07
CA LYS A 581 -4.17 -6.70 25.57
C LYS A 581 -5.11 -6.03 24.59
N ALA A 582 -6.25 -5.55 25.08
CA ALA A 582 -6.95 -4.46 24.40
C ALA A 582 -6.07 -3.21 24.55
N ALA A 583 -5.89 -2.45 23.47
CA ALA A 583 -5.36 -1.10 23.58
C ALA A 583 -6.32 -0.25 24.45
N PRO A 584 -5.82 0.81 25.12
CA PRO A 584 -6.67 1.73 25.85
C PRO A 584 -7.68 2.39 24.91
N ALA A 585 -8.94 2.38 25.34
CA ALA A 585 -10.04 3.06 24.65
C ALA A 585 -9.80 4.56 24.57
N ASP A 586 -9.94 5.12 23.38
CA ASP A 586 -10.25 6.53 23.18
C ASP A 586 -11.62 6.66 22.51
N ASP A 587 -12.30 7.78 22.73
CA ASP A 587 -13.60 8.07 22.12
C ASP A 587 -13.38 8.27 20.61
N HIS A 588 -13.52 7.19 19.85
CA HIS A 588 -13.38 7.23 18.40
C HIS A 588 -14.60 7.91 17.81
N ASP A 589 -14.37 9.13 17.32
CA ASP A 589 -15.17 9.66 16.23
C ASP A 589 -14.90 8.76 15.02
N HIS A 590 -15.81 7.83 14.77
CA HIS A 590 -15.92 7.16 13.47
C HIS A 590 -16.17 8.29 12.47
N GLY A 591 -15.08 8.85 11.93
CA GLY A 591 -15.08 10.13 11.23
C GLY A 591 -16.37 10.32 10.44
N ALA A 592 -17.04 11.45 10.68
CA ALA A 592 -18.36 11.73 10.12
C ALA A 592 -18.40 11.28 8.65
N GLY A 593 -19.31 10.34 8.35
CA GLY A 593 -19.56 9.90 6.99
C GLY A 593 -19.75 11.15 6.13
N GLY A 594 -18.78 11.40 5.23
CA GLY A 594 -18.95 12.43 4.22
C GLY A 594 -20.25 12.15 3.48
N GLU A 595 -20.97 13.21 3.06
CA GLU A 595 -22.22 13.06 2.30
C GLU A 595 -22.06 11.98 1.21
N LEU A 596 -22.95 10.99 1.22
CA LEU A 596 -23.11 9.99 0.17
C LEU A 596 -23.45 10.69 -1.16
N ASN A 597 -22.42 11.12 -1.89
CA ASN A 597 -22.49 11.38 -3.33
C ASN A 597 -21.99 10.12 -4.08
N ASP A 598 -22.22 10.02 -5.39
CA ASP A 598 -21.97 8.89 -6.32
C ASP A 598 -20.61 8.15 -6.12
N ALA A 599 -20.55 7.37 -5.05
CA ALA A 599 -19.39 7.27 -4.18
C ALA A 599 -18.09 6.72 -4.76
N LEU A 600 -17.03 7.21 -4.13
CA LEU A 600 -15.65 6.83 -4.31
C LEU A 600 -15.44 5.40 -3.82
N LEU A 601 -15.41 4.43 -4.76
CA LEU A 601 -15.39 2.96 -4.57
C LEU A 601 -14.51 2.45 -3.43
N ALA A 602 -13.43 3.13 -3.12
CA ALA A 602 -12.50 2.72 -2.09
C ALA A 602 -12.38 3.74 -0.94
N ALA A 603 -13.15 4.83 -0.97
CA ALA A 603 -13.62 5.49 0.25
C ALA A 603 -14.88 4.80 0.80
N VAL A 604 -15.60 4.02 -0.01
CA VAL A 604 -16.78 3.29 0.45
C VAL A 604 -16.39 2.22 1.46
N THR A 605 -17.02 2.32 2.63
CA THR A 605 -16.83 1.40 3.75
C THR A 605 -18.12 0.64 4.07
N CYS A 606 -18.05 -0.29 5.02
CA CYS A 606 -19.25 -0.91 5.59
C CYS A 606 -20.20 0.08 6.27
N HIS A 607 -19.71 1.21 6.78
CA HIS A 607 -20.57 2.28 7.28
C HIS A 607 -21.42 2.85 6.13
N SER A 608 -20.78 3.18 5.00
CA SER A 608 -21.47 3.63 3.80
C SER A 608 -22.50 2.61 3.30
N TRP A 609 -22.17 1.31 3.33
CA TRP A 609 -23.11 0.24 2.94
C TRP A 609 -24.40 0.27 3.76
N HIS A 610 -24.30 0.48 5.07
CA HIS A 610 -25.47 0.54 5.96
C HIS A 610 -26.34 1.76 5.71
N GLU A 611 -25.74 2.89 5.36
CA GLU A 611 -26.45 4.12 5.04
C GLU A 611 -27.09 4.12 3.65
N MET A 612 -26.54 3.35 2.69
CA MET A 612 -27.10 3.22 1.35
C MET A 612 -28.44 2.49 1.33
N ASN A 613 -29.38 3.02 0.57
CA ASN A 613 -30.61 2.31 0.18
C ASN A 613 -30.33 1.26 -0.91
N THR A 614 -31.35 0.46 -1.27
CA THR A 614 -31.20 -0.63 -2.25
C THR A 614 -30.70 -0.16 -3.62
N ASP A 615 -31.25 0.94 -4.15
CA ASP A 615 -30.86 1.45 -5.48
C ASP A 615 -29.40 1.93 -5.48
N GLN A 616 -28.97 2.61 -4.41
CA GLN A 616 -27.58 3.04 -4.22
C GLN A 616 -26.63 1.84 -4.12
N ARG A 617 -27.01 0.79 -3.39
CA ARG A 617 -26.23 -0.47 -3.29
C ARG A 617 -26.11 -1.16 -4.63
N ASP A 618 -27.20 -1.28 -5.39
CA ASP A 618 -27.19 -1.89 -6.72
C ASP A 618 -26.32 -1.09 -7.70
N HIS A 619 -26.39 0.24 -7.65
CA HIS A 619 -25.52 1.11 -8.43
C HIS A 619 -24.05 0.90 -8.07
N MET A 620 -23.71 0.92 -6.78
CA MET A 620 -22.35 0.70 -6.29
C MET A 620 -21.83 -0.70 -6.66
N LEU A 621 -22.63 -1.76 -6.53
CA LEU A 621 -22.24 -3.12 -6.93
C LEU A 621 -22.00 -3.23 -8.44
N THR A 622 -22.84 -2.57 -9.25
CA THR A 622 -22.61 -2.44 -10.69
C THR A 622 -21.27 -1.78 -10.97
N ARG A 623 -20.91 -0.76 -10.18
CA ARG A 623 -19.62 -0.07 -10.29
C ARG A 623 -18.43 -0.94 -9.87
N MET A 624 -18.55 -1.68 -8.78
CA MET A 624 -17.55 -2.66 -8.36
C MET A 624 -17.35 -3.74 -9.42
N GLN A 625 -18.42 -4.21 -10.07
CA GLN A 625 -18.32 -5.15 -11.18
C GLN A 625 -17.62 -4.56 -12.40
N VAL A 626 -17.91 -3.30 -12.74
CA VAL A 626 -17.21 -2.61 -13.84
C VAL A 626 -15.74 -2.41 -13.53
N PHE A 627 -15.39 -2.08 -12.28
CA PHE A 627 -14.01 -1.88 -11.87
C PHE A 627 -13.24 -3.21 -11.79
N MET A 628 -13.70 -4.15 -10.96
CA MET A 628 -13.07 -5.45 -10.73
C MET A 628 -13.15 -6.35 -11.97
N GLY A 629 -14.24 -6.27 -12.72
CA GLY A 629 -14.43 -6.91 -14.02
C GLY A 629 -14.07 -5.99 -15.18
N GLY A 630 -13.35 -4.91 -14.92
CA GLY A 630 -12.86 -3.98 -15.94
C GLY A 630 -11.87 -4.67 -16.87
N GLN A 631 -11.66 -4.09 -18.05
CA GLN A 631 -10.67 -4.65 -18.95
C GLN A 631 -9.26 -4.46 -18.36
N ILE A 632 -8.57 -5.57 -18.10
CA ILE A 632 -7.24 -5.60 -17.53
C ILE A 632 -6.30 -6.25 -18.52
N ASP A 633 -5.21 -5.55 -18.82
CA ASP A 633 -4.11 -5.97 -19.70
C ASP A 633 -4.47 -6.14 -21.19
N HIS A 634 -5.47 -6.95 -21.57
CA HIS A 634 -5.79 -7.28 -22.97
C HIS A 634 -7.25 -6.94 -23.37
N PRO A 635 -7.53 -6.66 -24.66
CA PRO A 635 -8.90 -6.62 -25.20
C PRO A 635 -9.73 -7.86 -24.81
N GLY A 636 -10.72 -7.64 -23.94
CA GLY A 636 -11.63 -8.67 -23.43
C GLY A 636 -11.28 -9.26 -22.05
N ALA A 637 -10.04 -9.17 -21.58
CA ALA A 637 -9.59 -9.75 -20.32
C ALA A 637 -10.17 -9.00 -19.12
N ARG A 638 -10.76 -9.69 -18.14
CA ARG A 638 -11.52 -9.08 -17.04
C ARG A 638 -11.30 -9.81 -15.73
N GLY A 639 -11.23 -9.10 -14.62
CA GLY A 639 -11.07 -9.73 -13.31
C GLY A 639 -12.35 -10.42 -12.82
N THR A 640 -12.22 -11.24 -11.78
CA THR A 640 -13.35 -11.97 -11.18
C THR A 640 -14.36 -11.02 -10.54
N THR A 641 -15.65 -11.24 -10.79
CA THR A 641 -16.75 -10.46 -10.20
C THR A 641 -17.83 -11.34 -9.59
N LEU A 642 -18.41 -10.92 -8.48
CA LEU A 642 -19.58 -11.54 -7.88
C LEU A 642 -20.86 -11.06 -8.56
N SER A 643 -21.87 -11.94 -8.68
CA SER A 643 -23.25 -11.52 -9.00
C SER A 643 -23.77 -10.57 -7.91
N ASN A 644 -24.68 -9.64 -8.25
CA ASN A 644 -25.23 -8.69 -7.25
C ASN A 644 -25.76 -9.42 -6.01
N GLN A 645 -26.54 -10.50 -6.20
CA GLN A 645 -27.06 -11.28 -5.09
C GLN A 645 -25.96 -11.83 -4.16
N LYS A 646 -24.88 -12.37 -4.73
CA LYS A 646 -23.77 -12.92 -3.94
C LYS A 646 -22.97 -11.79 -3.29
N ALA A 647 -22.72 -10.70 -4.02
CA ALA A 647 -22.02 -9.53 -3.50
C ALA A 647 -22.79 -8.90 -2.32
N THR A 648 -24.09 -8.65 -2.46
CA THR A 648 -24.97 -8.19 -1.38
C THR A 648 -24.88 -9.11 -0.17
N SER A 649 -24.99 -10.43 -0.35
CA SER A 649 -24.88 -11.37 0.76
C SER A 649 -23.51 -11.34 1.45
N VAL A 650 -22.42 -11.22 0.70
CA VAL A 650 -21.06 -11.13 1.26
C VAL A 650 -20.89 -9.84 2.05
N LEU A 651 -21.32 -8.71 1.48
CA LEU A 651 -21.18 -7.39 2.10
C LEU A 651 -22.11 -7.25 3.32
N ASP A 652 -23.36 -7.72 3.26
CA ASP A 652 -24.27 -7.73 4.42
C ASP A 652 -23.67 -8.53 5.59
N ASN A 653 -23.08 -9.70 5.30
CA ASN A 653 -22.45 -10.52 6.33
C ASN A 653 -21.22 -9.80 6.92
N ALA A 654 -20.29 -9.36 6.08
CA ALA A 654 -19.05 -8.74 6.53
C ALA A 654 -19.32 -7.42 7.27
N CYS A 655 -20.20 -6.58 6.74
CA CYS A 655 -20.58 -5.30 7.33
C CYS A 655 -21.50 -5.44 8.54
N GLY A 656 -22.11 -6.60 8.76
CA GLY A 656 -22.81 -6.91 10.01
C GLY A 656 -21.89 -7.08 11.22
N LEU A 657 -20.56 -7.17 11.03
CA LEU A 657 -19.60 -7.22 12.13
C LEU A 657 -19.50 -5.85 12.79
N SER A 658 -19.61 -5.78 14.12
CA SER A 658 -19.68 -4.51 14.86
C SER A 658 -18.45 -3.61 14.72
N PHE A 659 -17.30 -4.18 14.40
CA PHE A 659 -16.03 -3.47 14.20
C PHE A 659 -15.71 -3.20 12.72
N ALA A 660 -16.51 -3.73 11.80
CA ALA A 660 -16.19 -3.68 10.37
C ALA A 660 -16.55 -2.34 9.72
N GLY A 661 -17.07 -1.36 10.46
CA GLY A 661 -17.59 -0.10 9.91
C GLY A 661 -16.65 0.59 8.92
N GLN A 662 -15.33 0.45 9.09
CA GLN A 662 -14.30 1.08 8.25
C GLN A 662 -13.64 0.11 7.27
N PHE A 663 -14.11 -1.14 7.19
CA PHE A 663 -13.66 -2.09 6.17
C PHE A 663 -14.02 -1.57 4.79
N LYS A 664 -13.02 -1.55 3.91
CA LYS A 664 -13.20 -1.12 2.53
C LYS A 664 -14.00 -2.16 1.77
N LEU A 665 -15.12 -1.75 1.16
CA LEU A 665 -16.01 -2.69 0.48
C LEU A 665 -15.33 -3.36 -0.70
N TYR A 666 -14.52 -2.62 -1.45
CA TYR A 666 -13.80 -3.16 -2.61
C TYR A 666 -12.80 -4.26 -2.22
N LYS A 667 -12.12 -4.13 -1.07
CA LYS A 667 -11.23 -5.18 -0.54
C LYS A 667 -12.02 -6.41 -0.11
N LEU A 668 -13.16 -6.24 0.57
CA LEU A 668 -14.05 -7.34 0.94
C LEU A 668 -14.62 -8.06 -0.29
N TYR A 669 -15.02 -7.31 -1.31
CA TYR A 669 -15.52 -7.85 -2.57
C TYR A 669 -14.45 -8.59 -3.34
N ALA A 670 -13.27 -8.00 -3.56
CA ALA A 670 -12.16 -8.61 -4.30
C ALA A 670 -11.77 -9.94 -3.65
N ARG A 671 -11.61 -9.92 -2.32
CA ARG A 671 -11.34 -11.10 -1.52
C ARG A 671 -12.41 -12.17 -1.67
N ALA A 672 -13.69 -11.83 -1.54
CA ALA A 672 -14.76 -12.82 -1.68
C ALA A 672 -14.91 -13.34 -3.11
N ALA A 673 -14.73 -12.48 -4.11
CA ALA A 673 -14.66 -12.86 -5.52
C ALA A 673 -13.53 -13.86 -5.75
N ALA A 674 -12.40 -13.66 -5.08
CA ALA A 674 -11.22 -14.50 -5.15
C ALA A 674 -11.29 -15.81 -4.34
N PHE A 675 -12.39 -16.11 -3.65
CA PHE A 675 -12.52 -17.38 -2.92
C PHE A 675 -13.91 -18.02 -3.09
N THR A 676 -14.73 -17.49 -4.01
CA THR A 676 -16.04 -18.04 -4.33
C THR A 676 -15.99 -18.77 -5.69
N PRO A 677 -16.27 -20.08 -5.74
CA PRO A 677 -16.38 -20.81 -7.00
C PRO A 677 -17.46 -20.21 -7.91
N GLN A 678 -17.06 -19.76 -9.09
CA GLN A 678 -17.96 -19.26 -10.12
C GLN A 678 -18.57 -20.46 -10.87
N LEU A 679 -19.69 -20.98 -10.37
CA LEU A 679 -20.43 -22.02 -11.11
C LEU A 679 -20.95 -21.40 -12.42
N ARG A 680 -20.44 -21.89 -13.56
CA ARG A 680 -20.99 -21.55 -14.88
C ARG A 680 -22.48 -21.88 -14.89
N ARG A 681 -23.33 -20.90 -15.21
CA ARG A 681 -24.66 -21.17 -15.76
C ARG A 681 -24.54 -21.38 -17.27
#